data_AF-A0A7G5LQZ9-F1
#
_entry.id   AF-A0A7G5LQZ9-F1
#
_cell.length_a   1.000
_cell.length_b   1.000
_cell.length_c   1.000
_cell.angle_alpha   90.00
_cell.angle_beta   90.00
_cell.angle_gamma   90.00
#
_symmetry.space_group_name_H-M   'P 1'
#
loop_
_entity.id
_entity.type
_entity.pdbx_description
1 polymer ?
#
loop_
_entity_poly.entity_id
_entity_poly.type
_entity_poly.pdbx_seq_one_letter_code
_entity_poly.pdbx_strand_id
1 'polypeptide(L)'
;MPARRFSIRKRIFILAICLLLVSSLSLIVFIRDYSERAADRAFDRLLAASALTIAGAVQVENDDVIVELPFAAFAMFSGQDRVFYAVEDPDGRTVTGYDDLAQSMRETTEAVPLFHDVSYRGELVRVASVGRLISTPTDTGWVTIHVAETQRQREALAAEILSNAVLPVVALTLLAIGLVWFGISRMFAPLTQLEHNLRARRPEDLDPVDVPVPVEVDHLVVALNGFMARLRNAMERVSGLVAEAAHEVRTPLASIRAQAEVALEEQDPKKLRQRVARIHGSAVQASQLVNQLLMEATVSHRLDNHEGSTTSIAALVDEVVTRLDEKQSARVGVSISPAAALATIPGDRVALREMLRNVVDNALTYSDGPIDIAVTNSESDVVLRVLDRGPGLEAHEKNEVMGRFKRGKASAGKVGSGLGLSIVARVVEAHKGQLTLKDRSEGGLNVEMKFPMPKNHLTQWSWVVGVALAVSLIPMVSPLAASTRYPALDETSPTVLTIVGVTDTPLFAHFIERFQQLHPQVEVHYEEMASLPLYEAFLDGTIIEGTDLIISSASDLQVKLANDGYALAYDSPYLGALPDWAHWRNEVFGFTFEPAVTIYNPDLVAAEEVPRTHLTLAELLEAQAERFSGRISTYDIALSGVGYLLAAQDQMISSTFWRLATAFGRVDAEFSGSSPAILNGVAEGRLALGFNVLGSYAFARKAEGANIEIVVPDDYVLVLTRSMFIPQTADHTDLAKAFVDFALSPDGQAVAAGPTALGSVIPNTDGEWSSETIAALGRGVIQPIPLGPGLLVSLDTLRRQRFLETWQEIVSPKN
;
A
#
# COMPACT_ATOMS: atom_id res chain seq x y z
N MET A 1 31.15 25.26 -13.01
CA MET A 1 30.45 23.99 -12.70
C MET A 1 30.18 23.25 -14.00
N PRO A 2 30.29 21.91 -14.07
CA PRO A 2 29.85 21.17 -15.25
C PRO A 2 28.32 21.29 -15.38
N ALA A 3 27.84 21.59 -16.60
CA ALA A 3 26.41 21.66 -16.86
C ALA A 3 25.75 20.29 -16.60
N ARG A 4 24.69 20.25 -15.78
CA ARG A 4 23.92 19.02 -15.52
C ARG A 4 23.36 18.50 -16.86
N ARG A 5 23.82 17.34 -17.31
CA ARG A 5 23.34 16.69 -18.54
C ARG A 5 21.91 16.18 -18.34
N PHE A 6 20.92 16.97 -18.76
CA PHE A 6 19.51 16.57 -18.71
C PHE A 6 19.16 15.64 -19.88
N SER A 7 18.40 14.58 -19.61
CA SER A 7 17.89 13.65 -20.63
C SER A 7 16.39 13.87 -20.81
N ILE A 8 15.99 14.33 -22.00
CA ILE A 8 14.58 14.51 -22.38
C ILE A 8 13.82 13.18 -22.24
N ARG A 9 14.42 12.08 -22.73
CA ARG A 9 13.88 10.71 -22.58
C ARG A 9 13.55 10.37 -21.12
N LYS A 10 14.49 10.61 -20.19
CA LYS A 10 14.23 10.39 -18.74
C LYS A 10 13.17 11.34 -18.19
N ARG A 11 13.17 12.62 -18.58
CA ARG A 11 12.18 13.60 -18.08
C ARG A 11 10.75 13.26 -18.49
N ILE A 12 10.53 12.90 -19.76
CA ILE A 12 9.21 12.48 -20.27
C ILE A 12 8.78 11.17 -19.59
N PHE A 13 9.67 10.18 -19.49
CA PHE A 13 9.38 8.89 -18.87
C PHE A 13 9.02 9.03 -17.37
N ILE A 14 9.77 9.82 -16.61
CA ILE A 14 9.47 10.11 -15.20
C ILE A 14 8.14 10.84 -15.07
N LEU A 15 7.88 11.87 -15.88
CA LEU A 15 6.63 12.64 -15.81
C LEU A 15 5.40 11.78 -16.17
N ALA A 16 5.52 10.89 -17.16
CA ALA A 16 4.48 9.95 -17.53
C ALA A 16 4.23 8.90 -16.42
N ILE A 17 5.28 8.38 -15.79
CA ILE A 17 5.15 7.48 -14.63
C ILE A 17 4.51 8.21 -13.45
N CYS A 18 4.94 9.42 -13.12
CA CYS A 18 4.32 10.21 -12.03
C CYS A 18 2.84 10.46 -12.30
N LEU A 19 2.46 10.79 -13.54
CA LEU A 19 1.05 10.95 -13.91
C LEU A 19 0.27 9.64 -13.75
N LEU A 20 0.77 8.52 -14.30
CA LEU A 20 0.13 7.20 -14.18
C LEU A 20 -0.03 6.77 -12.72
N LEU A 21 0.99 6.96 -11.88
CA LEU A 21 0.94 6.62 -10.45
C LEU A 21 -0.03 7.52 -9.67
N VAL A 22 -0.10 8.83 -9.98
CA VAL A 22 -1.06 9.75 -9.35
C VAL A 22 -2.50 9.41 -9.78
N SER A 23 -2.74 9.10 -11.05
CA SER A 23 -4.06 8.65 -11.52
C SER A 23 -4.45 7.29 -10.93
N SER A 24 -3.51 6.35 -10.83
CA SER A 24 -3.73 5.03 -10.21
C SER A 24 -4.06 5.16 -8.72
N LEU A 25 -3.30 5.97 -7.97
CA LEU A 25 -3.57 6.29 -6.56
C LEU A 25 -4.93 6.96 -6.38
N SER A 26 -5.26 7.96 -7.22
CA SER A 26 -6.57 8.63 -7.18
C SER A 26 -7.72 7.68 -7.48
N LEU A 27 -7.53 6.71 -8.37
CA LEU A 27 -8.52 5.69 -8.68
C LEU A 27 -8.68 4.69 -7.52
N ILE A 28 -7.59 4.28 -6.87
CA ILE A 28 -7.63 3.39 -5.68
C ILE A 28 -8.34 4.07 -4.51
N VAL A 29 -8.09 5.37 -4.28
CA VAL A 29 -8.81 6.17 -3.26
C VAL A 29 -10.30 6.27 -3.59
N PHE A 30 -10.66 6.53 -4.85
CA PHE A 30 -12.07 6.54 -5.30
C PHE A 30 -12.75 5.17 -5.15
N ILE A 31 -12.04 4.08 -5.47
CA ILE A 31 -12.54 2.70 -5.31
C ILE A 31 -12.80 2.41 -3.84
N ARG A 32 -11.89 2.77 -2.92
CA ARG A 32 -12.08 2.61 -1.47
C ARG A 32 -13.35 3.34 -0.99
N ASP A 33 -13.45 4.63 -1.30
CA ASP A 33 -14.60 5.50 -0.98
C ASP A 33 -15.91 5.04 -1.65
N TYR A 34 -15.82 4.31 -2.77
CA TYR A 34 -16.96 3.61 -3.37
C TYR A 34 -17.32 2.33 -2.59
N SER A 35 -16.34 1.48 -2.25
CA SER A 35 -16.54 0.22 -1.53
C SER A 35 -17.18 0.42 -0.15
N GLU A 36 -16.65 1.35 0.65
CA GLU A 36 -17.15 1.68 1.98
C GLU A 36 -18.64 2.06 1.91
N ARG A 37 -18.99 3.07 1.09
CA ARG A 37 -20.39 3.50 0.89
C ARG A 37 -21.28 2.47 0.18
N ALA A 38 -20.72 1.49 -0.54
CA ALA A 38 -21.48 0.42 -1.18
C ALA A 38 -21.91 -0.62 -0.14
N ALA A 39 -21.00 -0.98 0.78
CA ALA A 39 -21.30 -1.82 1.93
C ALA A 39 -22.31 -1.13 2.86
N ASP A 40 -22.07 0.13 3.27
CA ASP A 40 -22.98 0.86 4.15
C ASP A 40 -24.42 0.84 3.65
N ARG A 41 -24.63 1.18 2.37
CA ARG A 41 -25.98 1.20 1.76
C ARG A 41 -26.65 -0.17 1.65
N ALA A 42 -25.91 -1.26 1.74
CA ALA A 42 -26.46 -2.61 1.74
C ALA A 42 -26.92 -2.98 3.16
N PHE A 43 -26.04 -2.84 4.15
CA PHE A 43 -26.31 -3.21 5.54
C PHE A 43 -27.26 -2.23 6.26
N ASP A 44 -27.11 -0.91 6.06
CA ASP A 44 -28.03 0.10 6.62
C ASP A 44 -29.50 -0.13 6.19
N ARG A 45 -29.74 -0.78 5.04
CA ARG A 45 -31.10 -1.17 4.61
C ARG A 45 -31.66 -2.36 5.40
N LEU A 46 -30.83 -3.32 5.78
CA LEU A 46 -31.24 -4.46 6.62
C LEU A 46 -31.52 -3.96 8.04
N LEU A 47 -30.63 -3.13 8.59
CA LEU A 47 -30.76 -2.52 9.90
C LEU A 47 -32.02 -1.63 10.00
N ALA A 48 -32.29 -0.81 8.97
CA ALA A 48 -33.53 -0.05 8.85
C ALA A 48 -34.78 -0.93 8.71
N ALA A 49 -34.71 -2.02 7.93
CA ALA A 49 -35.84 -2.95 7.80
C ALA A 49 -36.15 -3.64 9.14
N SER A 50 -35.13 -3.98 9.92
CA SER A 50 -35.29 -4.53 11.28
C SER A 50 -35.94 -3.50 12.22
N ALA A 51 -35.40 -2.29 12.32
CA ALA A 51 -35.95 -1.22 13.15
C ALA A 51 -37.40 -0.86 12.77
N LEU A 52 -37.73 -0.79 11.47
CA LEU A 52 -39.10 -0.57 10.99
C LEU A 52 -40.04 -1.76 11.24
N THR A 53 -39.52 -3.00 11.27
CA THR A 53 -40.31 -4.20 11.61
C THR A 53 -40.66 -4.20 13.10
N ILE A 54 -39.72 -3.84 13.98
CA ILE A 54 -39.95 -3.67 15.41
C ILE A 54 -40.91 -2.50 15.68
N ALA A 55 -40.69 -1.34 15.04
CA ALA A 55 -41.60 -0.18 15.09
C ALA A 55 -43.02 -0.49 14.58
N GLY A 56 -43.16 -1.47 13.69
CA GLY A 56 -44.45 -1.98 13.21
C GLY A 56 -45.16 -2.93 14.20
N ALA A 57 -44.42 -3.52 15.14
CA ALA A 57 -44.93 -4.41 16.19
C ALA A 57 -45.30 -3.69 17.50
N VAL A 58 -45.05 -2.37 17.57
CA VAL A 58 -45.44 -1.52 18.71
C VAL A 58 -46.95 -1.42 18.83
N GLN A 59 -47.45 -1.77 20.01
CA GLN A 59 -48.86 -1.72 20.42
C GLN A 59 -48.97 -0.94 21.74
N VAL A 60 -50.21 -0.59 22.11
CA VAL A 60 -50.55 0.05 23.39
C VAL A 60 -51.68 -0.75 24.02
N GLU A 61 -51.51 -1.16 25.27
CA GLU A 61 -52.49 -1.95 26.03
C GLU A 61 -52.57 -1.36 27.44
N ASN A 62 -53.77 -1.07 27.94
CA ASN A 62 -53.99 -0.53 29.30
C ASN A 62 -53.23 0.77 29.65
N ASP A 63 -52.90 1.59 28.64
CA ASP A 63 -52.06 2.81 28.68
C ASP A 63 -50.53 2.55 28.63
N ASP A 64 -50.09 1.29 28.75
CA ASP A 64 -48.69 0.87 28.66
C ASP A 64 -48.24 0.58 27.21
N VAL A 65 -46.94 0.78 26.92
CA VAL A 65 -46.30 0.49 25.63
C VAL A 65 -45.80 -0.95 25.59
N ILE A 66 -46.14 -1.67 24.53
CA ILE A 66 -45.87 -3.10 24.37
C ILE A 66 -45.29 -3.40 23.00
N VAL A 67 -44.26 -4.27 22.95
CA VAL A 67 -43.69 -4.78 21.70
C VAL A 67 -43.46 -6.28 21.81
N GLU A 68 -44.13 -7.05 20.97
CA GLU A 68 -43.77 -8.45 20.75
C GLU A 68 -42.85 -8.54 19.54
N LEU A 69 -41.54 -8.71 19.79
CA LEU A 69 -40.54 -8.76 18.71
C LEU A 69 -40.88 -9.85 17.68
N PRO A 70 -41.03 -9.50 16.39
CA PRO A 70 -41.20 -10.49 15.33
C PRO A 70 -39.88 -11.19 15.02
N PHE A 71 -39.88 -12.53 14.92
CA PHE A 71 -38.70 -13.30 14.49
C PHE A 71 -38.08 -12.76 13.18
N ALA A 72 -38.92 -12.27 12.26
CA ALA A 72 -38.50 -11.67 11.00
C ALA A 72 -37.56 -10.45 11.17
N ALA A 73 -37.66 -9.69 12.27
CA ALA A 73 -36.76 -8.55 12.53
C ALA A 73 -35.30 -8.98 12.72
N PHE A 74 -35.06 -10.20 13.22
CA PHE A 74 -33.71 -10.74 13.46
C PHE A 74 -33.28 -11.75 12.41
N ALA A 75 -34.22 -12.46 11.77
CA ALA A 75 -33.92 -13.41 10.70
C ALA A 75 -33.27 -12.76 9.45
N MET A 76 -33.33 -11.42 9.32
CA MET A 76 -32.59 -10.67 8.28
C MET A 76 -31.09 -10.59 8.54
N PHE A 77 -30.61 -10.84 9.77
CA PHE A 77 -29.19 -10.87 10.12
C PHE A 77 -28.62 -12.28 10.01
N SER A 78 -28.43 -12.78 8.79
CA SER A 78 -27.76 -14.07 8.52
C SER A 78 -26.22 -13.95 8.59
N GLY A 79 -25.71 -13.25 9.60
CA GLY A 79 -24.38 -12.62 9.56
C GLY A 79 -23.37 -13.04 10.64
N GLN A 80 -22.12 -12.60 10.45
CA GLN A 80 -21.03 -12.67 11.43
C GLN A 80 -21.00 -11.51 12.44
N ASP A 81 -21.99 -10.65 12.42
CA ASP A 81 -22.11 -9.51 13.34
C ASP A 81 -23.04 -9.81 14.53
N ARG A 82 -22.75 -9.16 15.67
CA ARG A 82 -23.58 -9.19 16.87
C ARG A 82 -24.73 -8.21 16.70
N VAL A 83 -25.91 -8.58 17.20
CA VAL A 83 -27.14 -7.77 17.06
C VAL A 83 -27.65 -7.36 18.43
N PHE A 84 -27.84 -6.07 18.61
CA PHE A 84 -28.41 -5.47 19.82
C PHE A 84 -29.61 -4.61 19.44
N TYR A 85 -30.48 -4.32 20.41
CA TYR A 85 -31.66 -3.50 20.19
C TYR A 85 -32.14 -2.89 21.51
N ALA A 86 -32.92 -1.83 21.43
CA ALA A 86 -33.70 -1.34 22.55
C ALA A 86 -35.01 -0.76 22.02
N VAL A 87 -36.07 -0.86 22.81
CA VAL A 87 -37.29 -0.09 22.61
C VAL A 87 -37.53 0.73 23.87
N GLU A 88 -37.73 2.03 23.71
CA GLU A 88 -38.01 2.98 24.79
C GLU A 88 -39.44 3.53 24.67
N ASP A 89 -40.13 3.67 25.80
CA ASP A 89 -41.43 4.35 25.91
C ASP A 89 -41.29 5.89 25.74
N PRO A 90 -42.40 6.65 25.62
CA PRO A 90 -42.34 8.11 25.55
C PRO A 90 -41.82 8.83 26.81
N ASP A 91 -41.63 8.12 27.91
CA ASP A 91 -41.01 8.62 29.15
C ASP A 91 -39.48 8.36 29.18
N GLY A 92 -38.92 7.74 28.13
CA GLY A 92 -37.49 7.40 28.04
C GLY A 92 -37.09 6.15 28.83
N ARG A 93 -38.02 5.19 29.04
CA ARG A 93 -37.75 3.92 29.74
C ARG A 93 -37.69 2.76 28.76
N THR A 94 -36.69 1.89 28.91
CA THR A 94 -36.58 0.64 28.14
C THR A 94 -37.77 -0.29 28.42
N VAL A 95 -38.64 -0.47 27.41
CA VAL A 95 -39.75 -1.44 27.39
C VAL A 95 -39.21 -2.86 27.26
N THR A 96 -38.26 -3.07 26.36
CA THR A 96 -37.52 -4.34 26.22
C THR A 96 -36.23 -4.15 25.41
N GLY A 97 -35.30 -5.11 25.53
CA GLY A 97 -33.97 -5.09 24.92
C GLY A 97 -32.85 -4.70 25.88
N TYR A 98 -31.81 -4.07 25.33
CA TYR A 98 -30.58 -3.71 26.02
C TYR A 98 -30.68 -2.30 26.59
N ASP A 99 -30.98 -2.19 27.88
CA ASP A 99 -31.08 -0.91 28.59
C ASP A 99 -29.76 -0.11 28.59
N ASP A 100 -28.62 -0.82 28.57
CA ASP A 100 -27.29 -0.23 28.42
C ASP A 100 -27.04 0.35 27.01
N LEU A 101 -27.78 -0.11 25.99
CA LEU A 101 -27.78 0.51 24.66
C LEU A 101 -28.66 1.76 24.65
N ALA A 102 -29.89 1.69 25.19
CA ALA A 102 -30.83 2.81 25.28
C ALA A 102 -30.19 4.04 25.94
N GLN A 103 -29.65 3.87 27.15
CA GLN A 103 -28.98 4.93 27.91
C GLN A 103 -27.76 5.56 27.20
N SER A 104 -27.19 4.89 26.19
CA SER A 104 -26.06 5.40 25.40
C SER A 104 -26.47 6.26 24.20
N MET A 105 -27.74 6.19 23.80
CA MET A 105 -28.29 6.75 22.57
C MET A 105 -29.04 8.07 22.84
N ARG A 106 -29.94 8.45 21.92
CA ARG A 106 -30.88 9.56 22.06
C ARG A 106 -32.21 9.15 21.46
N GLU A 107 -33.28 9.44 22.20
CA GLU A 107 -34.66 9.46 21.71
C GLU A 107 -34.76 10.07 20.31
N THR A 108 -35.60 9.50 19.46
CA THR A 108 -35.88 10.05 18.12
C THR A 108 -37.37 10.19 17.85
N THR A 109 -37.75 11.38 17.39
CA THR A 109 -39.09 11.72 16.92
C THR A 109 -39.20 11.67 15.39
N GLU A 110 -38.19 11.12 14.70
CA GLU A 110 -38.18 10.93 13.26
C GLU A 110 -38.68 9.52 12.89
N ALA A 111 -39.76 9.45 12.13
CA ALA A 111 -40.32 8.19 11.59
C ALA A 111 -39.48 7.59 10.43
N VAL A 112 -38.32 8.17 10.14
CA VAL A 112 -37.37 7.73 9.12
C VAL A 112 -36.09 7.24 9.82
N PRO A 113 -35.54 6.07 9.48
CA PRO A 113 -34.30 5.56 10.08
C PRO A 113 -33.14 6.57 10.02
N LEU A 114 -32.66 6.96 11.20
CA LEU A 114 -31.41 7.69 11.39
C LEU A 114 -30.27 6.72 11.70
N PHE A 115 -29.07 6.97 11.19
CA PHE A 115 -27.92 6.08 11.36
C PHE A 115 -26.78 6.74 12.12
N HIS A 116 -26.22 6.01 13.09
CA HIS A 116 -25.13 6.48 13.96
C HIS A 116 -24.09 5.38 14.15
N ASP A 117 -22.83 5.77 14.37
CA ASP A 117 -21.73 4.87 14.72
C ASP A 117 -21.35 5.13 16.19
N VAL A 118 -21.38 4.08 17.01
CA VAL A 118 -21.21 4.15 18.47
C VAL A 118 -20.25 3.06 18.94
N SER A 119 -19.44 3.33 19.96
CA SER A 119 -18.65 2.29 20.64
C SER A 119 -19.49 1.69 21.76
N TYR A 120 -19.85 0.42 21.63
CA TYR A 120 -20.73 -0.30 22.55
C TYR A 120 -20.11 -1.66 22.87
N ARG A 121 -20.06 -2.01 24.18
CA ARG A 121 -19.42 -3.23 24.71
C ARG A 121 -17.98 -3.49 24.19
N GLY A 122 -17.26 -2.43 23.81
CA GLY A 122 -15.88 -2.48 23.32
C GLY A 122 -15.73 -2.60 21.79
N GLU A 123 -16.83 -2.78 21.05
CA GLU A 123 -16.83 -2.85 19.58
C GLU A 123 -17.51 -1.61 18.95
N LEU A 124 -17.15 -1.32 17.69
CA LEU A 124 -17.86 -0.32 16.91
C LEU A 124 -19.14 -0.93 16.35
N VAL A 125 -20.29 -0.36 16.72
CA VAL A 125 -21.61 -0.74 16.22
C VAL A 125 -22.21 0.34 15.33
N ARG A 126 -22.89 -0.08 14.26
CA ARG A 126 -23.81 0.76 13.50
C ARG A 126 -25.17 0.67 14.16
N VAL A 127 -25.81 1.79 14.46
CA VAL A 127 -27.16 1.85 15.05
C VAL A 127 -28.14 2.51 14.07
N ALA A 128 -29.27 1.87 13.80
CA ALA A 128 -30.44 2.49 13.19
C ALA A 128 -31.43 2.89 14.28
N SER A 129 -31.90 4.13 14.25
CA SER A 129 -32.86 4.70 15.21
C SER A 129 -34.13 5.13 14.49
N VAL A 130 -35.29 4.67 14.95
CA VAL A 130 -36.61 4.98 14.37
C VAL A 130 -37.57 5.41 15.48
N GLY A 131 -38.23 6.55 15.28
CA GLY A 131 -39.34 6.99 16.12
C GLY A 131 -40.68 6.41 15.65
N ARG A 132 -41.48 5.91 16.58
CA ARG A 132 -42.85 5.45 16.34
C ARG A 132 -43.82 6.26 17.17
N LEU A 133 -44.51 7.21 16.52
CA LEU A 133 -45.60 7.95 17.16
C LEU A 133 -46.74 6.99 17.55
N ILE A 134 -47.13 7.05 18.82
CA ILE A 134 -48.30 6.39 19.39
C ILE A 134 -49.29 7.43 19.95
N SER A 135 -50.52 7.00 20.18
CA SER A 135 -51.56 7.79 20.86
C SER A 135 -52.27 6.90 21.84
N THR A 136 -52.21 7.24 23.13
CA THR A 136 -52.96 6.57 24.18
C THR A 136 -54.26 7.36 24.48
N PRO A 137 -55.15 6.89 25.38
CA PRO A 137 -56.27 7.70 25.87
C PRO A 137 -55.86 8.94 26.68
N THR A 138 -54.61 9.00 27.16
CA THR A 138 -54.11 10.05 28.07
C THR A 138 -53.13 11.02 27.41
N ASP A 139 -52.23 10.55 26.54
CA ASP A 139 -51.24 11.40 25.84
C ASP A 139 -50.85 10.88 24.43
N THR A 140 -50.04 11.64 23.70
CA THR A 140 -49.43 11.28 22.41
C THR A 140 -47.92 11.36 22.50
N GLY A 141 -47.24 10.23 22.33
CA GLY A 141 -45.80 10.10 22.57
C GLY A 141 -45.06 9.37 21.46
N TRP A 142 -43.73 9.44 21.48
CA TRP A 142 -42.86 8.73 20.54
C TRP A 142 -42.16 7.58 21.25
N VAL A 143 -42.46 6.35 20.80
CA VAL A 143 -41.67 5.16 21.16
C VAL A 143 -40.39 5.20 20.33
N THR A 144 -39.23 5.11 20.96
CA THR A 144 -37.94 5.04 20.23
C THR A 144 -37.53 3.58 20.04
N ILE A 145 -37.11 3.23 18.83
CA ILE A 145 -36.57 1.91 18.49
C ILE A 145 -35.12 2.09 18.04
N HIS A 146 -34.20 1.47 18.75
CA HIS A 146 -32.80 1.32 18.37
C HIS A 146 -32.54 -0.13 17.95
N VAL A 147 -31.87 -0.34 16.81
CA VAL A 147 -31.30 -1.64 16.41
C VAL A 147 -29.85 -1.42 15.99
N ALA A 148 -28.94 -2.22 16.54
CA ALA A 148 -27.50 -2.09 16.32
C ALA A 148 -26.87 -3.40 15.83
N GLU A 149 -25.93 -3.28 14.90
CA GLU A 149 -25.06 -4.38 14.42
C GLU A 149 -23.58 -4.01 14.63
N THR A 150 -22.70 -4.96 14.91
CA THR A 150 -21.26 -4.74 14.73
C THR A 150 -20.92 -4.53 13.24
N GLN A 151 -19.75 -3.95 12.94
CA GLN A 151 -19.40 -3.56 11.56
C GLN A 151 -18.52 -4.58 10.80
N ARG A 152 -18.32 -5.81 11.32
CA ARG A 152 -17.34 -6.78 10.80
C ARG A 152 -17.62 -7.19 9.35
N GLN A 153 -18.86 -7.51 8.99
CA GLN A 153 -19.20 -7.93 7.63
C GLN A 153 -19.18 -6.78 6.61
N ARG A 154 -19.61 -5.56 7.00
CA ARG A 154 -19.55 -4.40 6.10
C ARG A 154 -18.10 -3.98 5.80
N GLU A 155 -17.21 -4.04 6.79
CA GLU A 155 -15.77 -3.85 6.58
C GLU A 155 -15.16 -4.94 5.69
N ALA A 156 -15.49 -6.22 5.94
CA ALA A 156 -15.01 -7.33 5.13
C ALA A 156 -15.46 -7.22 3.66
N LEU A 157 -16.73 -6.89 3.40
CA LEU A 157 -17.25 -6.66 2.05
C LEU A 157 -16.56 -5.46 1.36
N ALA A 158 -16.34 -4.35 2.08
CA ALA A 158 -15.63 -3.21 1.54
C ALA A 158 -14.17 -3.54 1.18
N ALA A 159 -13.50 -4.35 2.01
CA ALA A 159 -12.15 -4.87 1.75
C ALA A 159 -12.10 -5.88 0.59
N GLU A 160 -13.12 -6.71 0.42
CA GLU A 160 -13.24 -7.63 -0.72
C GLU A 160 -13.40 -6.86 -2.04
N ILE A 161 -14.33 -5.91 -2.11
CA ILE A 161 -14.54 -5.06 -3.29
C ILE A 161 -13.26 -4.27 -3.62
N LEU A 162 -12.58 -3.73 -2.60
CA LEU A 162 -11.32 -3.00 -2.78
C LEU A 162 -10.19 -3.91 -3.31
N SER A 163 -9.97 -5.08 -2.71
CA SER A 163 -8.87 -5.98 -3.09
C SER A 163 -9.07 -6.57 -4.49
N ASN A 164 -10.29 -7.00 -4.83
CA ASN A 164 -10.67 -7.45 -6.16
C ASN A 164 -10.50 -6.35 -7.23
N ALA A 165 -10.70 -5.07 -6.88
CA ALA A 165 -10.55 -3.95 -7.80
C ALA A 165 -9.11 -3.38 -7.90
N VAL A 166 -8.28 -3.51 -6.85
CA VAL A 166 -6.88 -3.03 -6.86
C VAL A 166 -6.01 -3.85 -7.82
N LEU A 167 -6.16 -5.17 -7.85
CA LEU A 167 -5.36 -6.06 -8.71
C LEU A 167 -5.39 -5.67 -10.21
N PRO A 168 -6.57 -5.51 -10.88
CA PRO A 168 -6.62 -5.08 -12.27
C PRO A 168 -6.12 -3.64 -12.48
N VAL A 169 -6.31 -2.73 -11.51
CA VAL A 169 -5.77 -1.35 -11.60
C VAL A 169 -4.24 -1.36 -11.60
N VAL A 170 -3.61 -2.16 -10.74
CA VAL A 170 -2.14 -2.33 -10.72
C VAL A 170 -1.66 -2.98 -12.01
N ALA A 171 -2.31 -4.05 -12.49
CA ALA A 171 -1.94 -4.74 -13.73
C ALA A 171 -2.02 -3.81 -14.95
N LEU A 172 -3.10 -3.04 -15.10
CA LEU A 172 -3.26 -2.04 -16.16
C LEU A 172 -2.25 -0.89 -16.04
N THR A 173 -1.92 -0.45 -14.82
CA THR A 173 -0.90 0.58 -14.58
C THR A 173 0.49 0.08 -15.02
N LEU A 174 0.86 -1.16 -14.68
CA LEU A 174 2.12 -1.77 -15.11
C LEU A 174 2.18 -1.97 -16.64
N LEU A 175 1.07 -2.40 -17.26
CA LEU A 175 0.95 -2.49 -18.72
C LEU A 175 1.13 -1.13 -19.39
N ALA A 176 0.49 -0.07 -18.87
CA ALA A 176 0.64 1.29 -19.36
C ALA A 176 2.09 1.80 -19.23
N ILE A 177 2.77 1.54 -18.10
CA ILE A 177 4.18 1.87 -17.92
C ILE A 177 5.06 1.13 -18.94
N GLY A 178 4.79 -0.17 -19.21
CA GLY A 178 5.47 -0.96 -20.23
C GLY A 178 5.28 -0.42 -21.65
N LEU A 179 4.04 -0.05 -22.01
CA LEU A 179 3.72 0.55 -23.30
C LEU A 179 4.36 1.95 -23.47
N VAL A 180 4.37 2.77 -22.43
CA VAL A 180 5.05 4.08 -22.41
C VAL A 180 6.57 3.92 -22.52
N TRP A 181 7.16 2.95 -21.80
CA TRP A 181 8.59 2.63 -21.91
C TRP A 181 8.97 2.18 -23.33
N PHE A 182 8.18 1.29 -23.93
CA PHE A 182 8.38 0.80 -25.29
C PHE A 182 8.23 1.92 -26.32
N GLY A 183 7.14 2.70 -26.24
CA GLY A 183 6.84 3.81 -27.15
C GLY A 183 7.92 4.89 -27.12
N ILE A 184 8.35 5.33 -25.93
CA ILE A 184 9.45 6.30 -25.77
C ILE A 184 10.77 5.72 -26.29
N SER A 185 11.06 4.45 -26.02
CA SER A 185 12.29 3.81 -26.51
C SER A 185 12.30 3.67 -28.04
N ARG A 186 11.16 3.36 -28.65
CA ARG A 186 10.95 3.28 -30.11
C ARG A 186 11.08 4.65 -30.77
N MET A 187 10.48 5.69 -30.18
CA MET A 187 10.45 7.07 -30.66
C MET A 187 11.85 7.71 -30.71
N PHE A 188 12.66 7.51 -29.67
CA PHE A 188 14.01 8.11 -29.61
C PHE A 188 15.11 7.25 -30.28
N ALA A 189 14.81 6.04 -30.76
CA ALA A 189 15.79 5.15 -31.37
C ALA A 189 16.51 5.74 -32.62
N PRO A 190 15.86 6.47 -33.55
CA PRO A 190 16.55 7.07 -34.70
C PRO A 190 17.60 8.10 -34.29
N LEU A 191 17.38 8.85 -33.21
CA LEU A 191 18.36 9.81 -32.67
C LEU A 191 19.61 9.10 -32.11
N THR A 192 19.45 7.93 -31.48
CA THR A 192 20.59 7.11 -31.04
C THR A 192 21.33 6.47 -32.22
N GLN A 193 20.63 6.10 -33.29
CA GLN A 193 21.26 5.64 -34.53
C GLN A 193 22.03 6.78 -35.22
N LEU A 194 21.50 8.00 -35.25
CA LEU A 194 22.20 9.18 -35.76
C LEU A 194 23.44 9.53 -34.92
N GLU A 195 23.32 9.51 -33.58
CA GLU A 195 24.46 9.67 -32.65
C GLU A 195 25.56 8.62 -32.91
N HIS A 196 25.18 7.35 -33.13
CA HIS A 196 26.14 6.29 -33.39
C HIS A 196 26.83 6.43 -34.75
N ASN A 197 26.09 6.73 -35.82
CA ASN A 197 26.65 7.02 -37.14
C ASN A 197 27.64 8.19 -37.08
N LEU A 198 27.29 9.29 -36.42
CA LEU A 198 28.17 10.45 -36.29
C LEU A 198 29.43 10.18 -35.44
N ARG A 199 29.36 9.25 -34.45
CA ARG A 199 30.55 8.78 -33.72
C ARG A 199 31.42 7.78 -34.48
N ALA A 200 30.85 7.05 -35.45
CA ALA A 200 31.55 6.01 -36.20
C ALA A 200 32.33 6.57 -37.40
N ARG A 201 32.01 7.80 -37.86
CA ARG A 201 32.73 8.48 -38.94
C ARG A 201 34.16 8.86 -38.57
N ARG A 202 35.02 8.90 -39.57
CA ARG A 202 36.43 9.30 -39.42
C ARG A 202 36.55 10.83 -39.40
N PRO A 203 37.61 11.43 -38.81
CA PRO A 203 37.79 12.88 -38.83
C PRO A 203 37.90 13.51 -40.24
N GLU A 204 38.25 12.70 -41.24
CA GLU A 204 38.37 13.09 -42.65
C GLU A 204 37.06 12.89 -43.45
N ASP A 205 36.05 12.23 -42.87
CA ASP A 205 34.80 11.85 -43.53
C ASP A 205 33.79 13.00 -43.48
N LEU A 206 33.72 13.76 -44.58
CA LEU A 206 32.84 14.91 -44.78
C LEU A 206 31.67 14.62 -45.74
N ASP A 207 31.41 13.36 -46.06
CA ASP A 207 30.31 12.97 -46.95
C ASP A 207 28.94 13.27 -46.32
N PRO A 208 27.87 13.49 -47.11
CA PRO A 208 26.55 13.77 -46.54
C PRO A 208 26.08 12.64 -45.62
N VAL A 209 25.36 13.01 -44.57
CA VAL A 209 24.63 12.10 -43.70
C VAL A 209 23.32 11.74 -44.40
N ASP A 210 23.31 10.59 -45.06
CA ASP A 210 22.14 9.99 -45.71
C ASP A 210 21.66 8.79 -44.87
N VAL A 211 20.76 9.07 -43.94
CA VAL A 211 20.15 8.10 -43.02
C VAL A 211 18.70 8.54 -42.80
N PRO A 212 17.69 7.64 -42.88
CA PRO A 212 16.30 8.02 -42.67
C PRO A 212 16.07 8.51 -41.24
N VAL A 213 15.74 9.79 -41.09
CA VAL A 213 15.47 10.47 -39.81
C VAL A 213 14.02 10.96 -39.71
N PRO A 214 13.48 11.16 -38.49
CA PRO A 214 12.19 11.81 -38.29
C PRO A 214 12.19 13.27 -38.78
N VAL A 215 11.02 13.80 -39.14
CA VAL A 215 10.85 15.17 -39.67
C VAL A 215 11.30 16.26 -38.69
N GLU A 216 11.24 15.98 -37.39
CA GLU A 216 11.72 16.84 -36.30
C GLU A 216 13.25 16.98 -36.29
N VAL A 217 13.97 16.11 -37.02
CA VAL A 217 15.44 16.01 -37.06
C VAL A 217 15.99 16.31 -38.47
N ASP A 218 15.16 16.23 -39.51
CA ASP A 218 15.54 16.52 -40.91
C ASP A 218 16.29 17.87 -41.04
N HIS A 219 15.70 18.96 -40.54
CA HIS A 219 16.33 20.29 -40.59
C HIS A 219 17.70 20.35 -39.91
N LEU A 220 17.95 19.53 -38.88
CA LEU A 220 19.27 19.42 -38.24
C LEU A 220 20.25 18.66 -39.13
N VAL A 221 19.82 17.59 -39.80
CA VAL A 221 20.64 16.84 -40.77
C VAL A 221 20.96 17.70 -42.00
N VAL A 222 20.00 18.48 -42.52
CA VAL A 222 20.23 19.45 -43.60
C VAL A 222 21.22 20.54 -43.17
N ALA A 223 21.08 21.10 -41.97
CA ALA A 223 22.02 22.09 -41.43
C ALA A 223 23.44 21.53 -41.24
N LEU A 224 23.54 20.28 -40.77
CA LEU A 224 24.80 19.55 -40.59
C LEU A 224 25.47 19.24 -41.94
N ASN A 225 24.73 18.71 -42.91
CA ASN A 225 25.24 18.45 -44.26
C ASN A 225 25.70 19.74 -44.94
N GLY A 226 24.98 20.85 -44.75
CA GLY A 226 25.41 22.18 -45.17
C GLY A 226 26.68 22.68 -44.45
N PHE A 227 26.91 22.31 -43.19
CA PHE A 227 28.15 22.60 -42.48
C PHE A 227 29.32 21.73 -42.99
N MET A 228 29.13 20.42 -43.16
CA MET A 228 30.15 19.51 -43.71
C MET A 228 30.60 19.94 -45.10
N ALA A 229 29.66 20.38 -45.95
CA ALA A 229 29.98 20.97 -47.26
C ALA A 229 30.80 22.27 -47.15
N ARG A 230 30.46 23.19 -46.23
CA ARG A 230 31.28 24.39 -45.98
C ARG A 230 32.68 24.06 -45.47
N LEU A 231 32.81 23.03 -44.63
CA LEU A 231 34.08 22.56 -44.07
C LEU A 231 34.97 21.91 -45.14
N ARG A 232 34.42 21.04 -45.99
CA ARG A 232 35.14 20.49 -47.17
C ARG A 232 35.65 21.62 -48.06
N ASN A 233 34.77 22.55 -48.44
CA ASN A 233 35.13 23.70 -49.27
C ASN A 233 36.12 24.65 -48.56
N ALA A 234 36.35 24.55 -47.25
CA ALA A 234 37.39 25.29 -46.53
C ALA A 234 38.72 24.53 -46.53
N MET A 235 38.70 23.22 -46.27
CA MET A 235 39.87 22.34 -46.33
C MET A 235 40.48 22.28 -47.73
N GLU A 236 39.66 22.22 -48.78
CA GLU A 236 40.10 22.31 -50.18
C GLU A 236 40.85 23.63 -50.47
N ARG A 237 40.37 24.76 -49.93
CA ARG A 237 41.04 26.06 -50.08
C ARG A 237 42.36 26.13 -49.32
N VAL A 238 42.45 25.54 -48.11
CA VAL A 238 43.73 25.43 -47.38
C VAL A 238 44.71 24.53 -48.13
N SER A 239 44.24 23.40 -48.68
CA SER A 239 45.08 22.51 -49.51
C SER A 239 45.57 23.19 -50.78
N GLY A 240 44.73 24.01 -51.43
CA GLY A 240 45.10 24.81 -52.60
C GLY A 240 46.20 25.84 -52.27
N LEU A 241 46.05 26.59 -51.18
CA LEU A 241 47.06 27.54 -50.71
C LEU A 241 48.40 26.87 -50.40
N VAL A 242 48.39 25.67 -49.81
CA VAL A 242 49.62 24.89 -49.56
C VAL A 242 50.28 24.44 -50.88
N ALA A 243 49.50 24.03 -51.88
CA ALA A 243 50.02 23.65 -53.19
C ALA A 243 50.62 24.85 -53.96
N GLU A 244 49.97 26.02 -53.88
CA GLU A 244 50.42 27.26 -54.52
C GLU A 244 51.69 27.81 -53.86
N ALA A 245 51.74 27.88 -52.52
CA ALA A 245 52.94 28.25 -51.77
C ALA A 245 54.13 27.32 -52.04
N ALA A 246 53.90 26.01 -52.16
CA ALA A 246 54.92 25.05 -52.56
C ALA A 246 55.42 25.28 -54.00
N HIS A 247 54.57 25.80 -54.89
CA HIS A 247 54.96 26.15 -56.26
C HIS A 247 55.76 27.45 -56.32
N GLU A 248 55.38 28.48 -55.54
CA GLU A 248 56.15 29.73 -55.45
C GLU A 248 57.56 29.48 -54.89
N VAL A 249 57.70 28.72 -53.80
CA VAL A 249 59.00 28.39 -53.17
C VAL A 249 59.90 27.54 -54.09
N ARG A 250 59.33 26.70 -54.96
CA ARG A 250 60.09 25.89 -55.93
C ARG A 250 60.80 26.77 -56.99
N THR A 251 60.23 27.92 -57.34
CA THR A 251 60.74 28.81 -58.41
C THR A 251 62.10 29.46 -58.10
N PRO A 252 62.33 30.15 -56.97
CA PRO A 252 63.65 30.70 -56.64
C PRO A 252 64.65 29.57 -56.33
N LEU A 253 64.23 28.43 -55.77
CA LEU A 253 65.11 27.26 -55.60
C LEU A 253 65.64 26.71 -56.93
N ALA A 254 64.79 26.63 -57.97
CA ALA A 254 65.22 26.25 -59.31
C ALA A 254 66.20 27.28 -59.90
N SER A 255 65.94 28.59 -59.72
CA SER A 255 66.85 29.67 -60.13
C SER A 255 68.21 29.59 -59.44
N ILE A 256 68.24 29.37 -58.12
CA ILE A 256 69.46 29.15 -57.32
C ILE A 256 70.26 27.98 -57.89
N ARG A 257 69.60 26.84 -58.16
CA ARG A 257 70.28 25.65 -58.68
C ARG A 257 70.88 25.89 -60.07
N ALA A 258 70.12 26.46 -60.99
CA ALA A 258 70.59 26.76 -62.34
C ALA A 258 71.73 27.80 -62.36
N GLN A 259 71.70 28.82 -61.50
CA GLN A 259 72.82 29.77 -61.38
C GLN A 259 74.04 29.13 -60.73
N ALA A 260 73.88 28.17 -59.80
CA ALA A 260 74.97 27.43 -59.17
C ALA A 260 75.63 26.43 -60.15
N GLU A 261 74.84 25.68 -60.91
CA GLU A 261 75.30 24.79 -61.99
C GLU A 261 76.20 25.57 -62.97
N VAL A 262 75.74 26.71 -63.50
CA VAL A 262 76.53 27.55 -64.43
C VAL A 262 77.69 28.29 -63.73
N ALA A 263 77.67 28.47 -62.41
CA ALA A 263 78.78 29.06 -61.67
C ALA A 263 79.95 28.08 -61.45
N LEU A 264 79.70 26.77 -61.44
CA LEU A 264 80.75 25.75 -61.30
C LEU A 264 81.65 25.64 -62.54
N GLU A 265 81.15 26.05 -63.71
CA GLU A 265 81.87 26.02 -64.99
C GLU A 265 82.50 27.38 -65.39
N GLU A 266 82.17 28.47 -64.69
CA GLU A 266 82.58 29.83 -65.04
C GLU A 266 84.01 30.17 -64.56
N GLN A 267 84.98 30.14 -65.48
CA GLN A 267 86.39 30.39 -65.16
C GLN A 267 86.79 31.88 -65.05
N ASP A 268 85.91 32.83 -65.40
CA ASP A 268 86.17 34.27 -65.26
C ASP A 268 85.85 34.76 -63.82
N PRO A 269 86.84 35.22 -63.03
CA PRO A 269 86.62 35.62 -61.63
C PRO A 269 85.66 36.80 -61.44
N LYS A 270 85.46 37.66 -62.47
CA LYS A 270 84.48 38.75 -62.41
C LYS A 270 83.07 38.23 -62.66
N LYS A 271 82.86 37.36 -63.64
CA LYS A 271 81.55 36.74 -63.91
C LYS A 271 81.15 35.79 -62.78
N LEU A 272 82.09 34.99 -62.26
CA LEU A 272 81.85 34.12 -61.11
C LEU A 272 81.34 34.92 -59.90
N ARG A 273 81.98 36.04 -59.56
CA ARG A 273 81.49 36.95 -58.51
C ARG A 273 80.09 37.50 -58.80
N GLN A 274 79.78 37.85 -60.05
CA GLN A 274 78.43 38.29 -60.44
C GLN A 274 77.38 37.17 -60.34
N ARG A 275 77.73 35.91 -60.66
CA ARG A 275 76.84 34.75 -60.49
C ARG A 275 76.61 34.42 -59.02
N VAL A 276 77.67 34.39 -58.20
CA VAL A 276 77.57 34.20 -56.74
C VAL A 276 76.71 35.30 -56.10
N ALA A 277 76.83 36.56 -56.55
CA ALA A 277 75.94 37.64 -56.09
C ALA A 277 74.47 37.43 -56.46
N ARG A 278 74.17 36.84 -57.64
CA ARG A 278 72.80 36.46 -58.03
C ARG A 278 72.27 35.28 -57.22
N ILE A 279 73.09 34.24 -57.00
CA ILE A 279 72.76 33.10 -56.13
C ILE A 279 72.41 33.60 -54.73
N HIS A 280 73.24 34.47 -54.15
CA HIS A 280 72.98 35.11 -52.86
C HIS A 280 71.67 35.93 -52.88
N GLY A 281 71.44 36.74 -53.91
CA GLY A 281 70.19 37.50 -54.08
C GLY A 281 68.95 36.61 -54.12
N SER A 282 68.97 35.54 -54.90
CA SER A 282 67.85 34.57 -54.98
C SER A 282 67.69 33.75 -53.70
N ALA A 283 68.77 33.43 -52.98
CA ALA A 283 68.70 32.79 -51.66
C ALA A 283 68.12 33.70 -50.59
N VAL A 284 68.45 35.00 -50.61
CA VAL A 284 67.82 36.02 -49.76
C VAL A 284 66.33 36.15 -50.09
N GLN A 285 65.93 36.19 -51.36
CA GLN A 285 64.52 36.19 -51.75
C GLN A 285 63.77 34.93 -51.32
N ALA A 286 64.35 33.74 -51.50
CA ALA A 286 63.76 32.48 -51.05
C ALA A 286 63.58 32.45 -49.52
N SER A 287 64.59 32.92 -48.77
CA SER A 287 64.52 33.07 -47.31
C SER A 287 63.46 34.08 -46.88
N GLN A 288 63.33 35.22 -47.57
CA GLN A 288 62.29 36.21 -47.31
C GLN A 288 60.88 35.64 -47.56
N LEU A 289 60.68 34.94 -48.68
CA LEU A 289 59.39 34.30 -49.02
C LEU A 289 59.02 33.21 -48.01
N VAL A 290 59.96 32.33 -47.63
CA VAL A 290 59.73 31.28 -46.63
C VAL A 290 59.42 31.88 -45.25
N ASN A 291 60.15 32.92 -44.82
CA ASN A 291 59.82 33.62 -43.57
C ASN A 291 58.46 34.32 -43.63
N GLN A 292 58.08 34.91 -44.77
CA GLN A 292 56.76 35.53 -44.97
C GLN A 292 55.63 34.50 -44.85
N LEU A 293 55.74 33.36 -45.56
CA LEU A 293 54.77 32.26 -45.50
C LEU A 293 54.66 31.66 -44.08
N LEU A 294 55.79 31.41 -43.43
CA LEU A 294 55.81 30.88 -42.05
C LEU A 294 55.20 31.86 -41.05
N MET A 295 55.47 33.17 -41.19
CA MET A 295 54.95 34.19 -40.27
C MET A 295 53.46 34.44 -40.48
N GLU A 296 52.96 34.43 -41.72
CA GLU A 296 51.52 34.56 -42.02
C GLU A 296 50.73 33.34 -41.51
N ALA A 297 51.23 32.12 -41.75
CA ALA A 297 50.64 30.89 -41.19
C ALA A 297 50.66 30.87 -39.66
N THR A 298 51.80 31.27 -39.05
CA THR A 298 51.97 31.25 -37.58
C THR A 298 51.05 32.24 -36.87
N VAL A 299 50.85 33.43 -37.43
CA VAL A 299 49.97 34.45 -36.85
C VAL A 299 48.50 34.10 -37.06
N SER A 300 48.08 33.68 -38.26
CA SER A 300 46.66 33.39 -38.48
C SER A 300 46.19 32.16 -37.70
N HIS A 301 46.93 31.04 -37.76
CA HIS A 301 46.51 29.79 -37.09
C HIS A 301 46.50 29.90 -35.54
N ARG A 302 47.22 30.87 -34.95
CA ARG A 302 47.19 31.10 -33.49
C ARG A 302 46.07 32.05 -33.05
N LEU A 303 45.71 33.06 -33.84
CA LEU A 303 44.69 34.03 -33.41
C LEU A 303 43.27 33.43 -33.40
N ASP A 304 42.98 32.45 -34.26
CA ASP A 304 41.64 31.88 -34.40
C ASP A 304 41.24 30.84 -33.32
N ASN A 305 42.12 30.52 -32.35
CA ASN A 305 42.04 29.25 -31.60
C ASN A 305 42.33 29.33 -30.08
N HIS A 306 42.04 30.47 -29.43
CA HIS A 306 42.42 30.71 -28.02
C HIS A 306 41.29 30.59 -26.99
N GLU A 307 41.21 29.42 -26.35
CA GLU A 307 40.57 29.27 -25.03
C GLU A 307 41.63 29.33 -23.90
N GLY A 308 41.61 30.43 -23.13
CA GLY A 308 41.95 30.39 -21.70
C GLY A 308 43.41 30.49 -21.24
N SER A 309 44.42 30.63 -22.11
CA SER A 309 45.81 30.85 -21.65
C SER A 309 46.00 32.24 -21.03
N THR A 310 46.70 32.35 -19.90
CA THR A 310 47.14 33.63 -19.31
C THR A 310 48.66 33.75 -19.35
N THR A 311 49.15 34.92 -19.75
CA THR A 311 50.57 35.23 -19.93
C THR A 311 51.03 36.28 -18.91
N SER A 312 52.10 36.01 -18.16
CA SER A 312 52.75 37.00 -17.29
C SER A 312 53.53 38.01 -18.12
N ILE A 313 53.31 39.30 -17.87
CA ILE A 313 53.98 40.38 -18.64
C ILE A 313 55.45 40.54 -18.21
N ALA A 314 55.80 40.31 -16.94
CA ALA A 314 57.18 40.37 -16.49
C ALA A 314 58.07 39.34 -17.23
N ALA A 315 57.61 38.08 -17.28
CA ALA A 315 58.29 37.02 -18.03
C ALA A 315 58.34 37.27 -19.55
N LEU A 316 57.36 38.01 -20.10
CA LEU A 316 57.31 38.36 -21.51
C LEU A 316 58.38 39.41 -21.88
N VAL A 317 58.56 40.44 -21.05
CA VAL A 317 59.59 41.47 -21.25
C VAL A 317 60.99 40.88 -21.11
N ASP A 318 61.20 40.05 -20.08
CA ASP A 318 62.46 39.35 -19.84
C ASP A 318 62.87 38.44 -21.01
N GLU A 319 61.94 37.65 -21.57
CA GLU A 319 62.20 36.78 -22.75
C GLU A 319 62.57 37.55 -24.03
N VAL A 320 62.23 38.84 -24.12
CA VAL A 320 62.63 39.71 -25.25
C VAL A 320 63.99 40.36 -24.99
N VAL A 321 64.23 40.89 -23.80
CA VAL A 321 65.46 41.61 -23.46
C VAL A 321 66.67 40.67 -23.36
N THR A 322 66.48 39.46 -22.83
CA THR A 322 67.52 38.40 -22.77
C THR A 322 67.97 37.85 -24.13
N ARG A 323 67.32 38.26 -25.24
CA ARG A 323 67.67 37.87 -26.61
C ARG A 323 68.37 38.98 -27.42
N LEU A 324 68.67 40.12 -26.80
CA LEU A 324 69.42 41.22 -27.42
C LEU A 324 70.92 41.02 -27.26
N ASP A 325 71.70 41.32 -28.30
CA ASP A 325 73.18 41.31 -28.23
C ASP A 325 73.67 42.31 -27.16
N GLU A 326 74.86 42.08 -26.58
CA GLU A 326 75.40 42.95 -25.50
C GLU A 326 75.34 44.46 -25.82
N LYS A 327 75.66 44.83 -27.06
CA LYS A 327 75.62 46.23 -27.55
C LYS A 327 74.21 46.82 -27.69
N GLN A 328 73.19 45.97 -27.82
CA GLN A 328 71.78 46.36 -27.88
C GLN A 328 71.17 46.37 -26.47
N SER A 329 71.45 45.32 -25.67
CA SER A 329 71.02 45.22 -24.28
C SER A 329 71.54 46.38 -23.42
N ALA A 330 72.81 46.79 -23.61
CA ALA A 330 73.38 47.98 -22.98
C ALA A 330 72.71 49.32 -23.35
N ARG A 331 71.76 49.33 -24.30
CA ARG A 331 70.95 50.48 -24.69
C ARG A 331 69.48 50.39 -24.23
N VAL A 332 69.04 49.29 -23.61
CA VAL A 332 67.64 49.07 -23.22
C VAL A 332 67.48 49.14 -21.70
N GLY A 333 66.78 50.17 -21.23
CA GLY A 333 66.30 50.27 -19.86
C GLY A 333 64.98 49.53 -19.68
N VAL A 334 64.78 48.88 -18.53
CA VAL A 334 63.54 48.17 -18.20
C VAL A 334 63.00 48.66 -16.85
N SER A 335 61.71 49.00 -16.81
CA SER A 335 61.01 49.43 -15.61
C SER A 335 59.64 48.75 -15.51
N ILE A 336 59.40 48.03 -14.42
CA ILE A 336 58.15 47.27 -14.20
C ILE A 336 57.65 47.64 -12.80
N SER A 337 56.43 48.17 -12.68
CA SER A 337 55.89 48.46 -11.33
C SER A 337 55.59 47.16 -10.57
N PRO A 338 55.70 47.10 -9.23
CA PRO A 338 55.46 45.87 -8.47
C PRO A 338 54.06 45.28 -8.70
N ALA A 339 53.05 46.13 -8.87
CA ALA A 339 51.69 45.73 -9.20
C ALA A 339 51.52 45.22 -10.64
N ALA A 340 52.42 45.57 -11.57
CA ALA A 340 52.44 45.04 -12.93
C ALA A 340 53.25 43.73 -13.05
N ALA A 341 54.26 43.53 -12.19
CA ALA A 341 55.09 42.32 -12.22
C ALA A 341 54.29 41.03 -11.95
N LEU A 342 53.27 41.12 -11.10
CA LEU A 342 52.36 40.02 -10.77
C LEU A 342 51.16 39.89 -11.75
N ALA A 343 51.01 40.81 -12.69
CA ALA A 343 49.86 40.80 -13.59
C ALA A 343 49.99 39.74 -14.69
N THR A 344 48.88 39.04 -14.95
CA THR A 344 48.76 38.11 -16.08
C THR A 344 47.58 38.51 -16.95
N ILE A 345 47.77 38.45 -18.26
CA ILE A 345 46.75 38.86 -19.25
C ILE A 345 46.30 37.64 -20.06
N PRO A 346 45.00 37.51 -20.38
CA PRO A 346 44.52 36.42 -21.23
C PRO A 346 45.06 36.60 -22.65
N GLY A 347 45.80 35.61 -23.16
CA GLY A 347 46.44 35.70 -24.48
C GLY A 347 47.51 34.66 -24.78
N ASP A 348 47.87 34.59 -26.06
CA ASP A 348 48.96 33.74 -26.57
C ASP A 348 50.33 34.33 -26.22
N ARG A 349 51.12 33.59 -25.45
CA ARG A 349 52.49 33.99 -25.09
C ARG A 349 53.36 34.22 -26.33
N VAL A 350 53.17 33.45 -27.42
CA VAL A 350 54.02 33.57 -28.61
C VAL A 350 53.68 34.83 -29.41
N ALA A 351 52.40 35.06 -29.73
CA ALA A 351 51.96 36.27 -30.43
C ALA A 351 52.32 37.55 -29.67
N LEU A 352 52.09 37.58 -28.34
CA LEU A 352 52.45 38.72 -27.49
C LEU A 352 53.98 38.96 -27.44
N ARG A 353 54.79 37.91 -27.55
CA ARG A 353 56.27 38.03 -27.59
C ARG A 353 56.76 38.56 -28.93
N GLU A 354 56.25 38.02 -30.05
CA GLU A 354 56.63 38.50 -31.37
C GLU A 354 56.14 39.94 -31.60
N MET A 355 54.99 40.33 -31.04
CA MET A 355 54.52 41.71 -30.94
C MET A 355 55.56 42.59 -30.23
N LEU A 356 55.94 42.27 -28.99
CA LEU A 356 56.89 43.09 -28.24
C LEU A 356 58.27 43.16 -28.94
N ARG A 357 58.78 42.04 -29.48
CA ARG A 357 60.06 42.06 -30.22
C ARG A 357 59.98 42.96 -31.45
N ASN A 358 58.89 42.93 -32.23
CA ASN A 358 58.71 43.84 -33.36
C ASN A 358 58.71 45.33 -32.95
N VAL A 359 58.26 45.70 -31.75
CA VAL A 359 58.35 47.08 -31.27
C VAL A 359 59.80 47.44 -30.89
N VAL A 360 60.49 46.55 -30.16
CA VAL A 360 61.88 46.76 -29.71
C VAL A 360 62.89 46.75 -30.87
N ASP A 361 62.74 45.83 -31.83
CA ASP A 361 63.55 45.74 -33.06
C ASP A 361 63.46 47.06 -33.87
N ASN A 362 62.26 47.65 -33.94
CA ASN A 362 62.06 48.97 -34.59
C ASN A 362 62.74 50.10 -33.79
N ALA A 363 62.53 50.17 -32.47
CA ALA A 363 63.17 51.19 -31.63
C ALA A 363 64.71 51.17 -31.74
N LEU A 364 65.32 49.98 -31.72
CA LEU A 364 66.76 49.77 -31.90
C LEU A 364 67.26 50.15 -33.32
N THR A 365 66.39 50.05 -34.33
CA THR A 365 66.70 50.37 -35.73
C THR A 365 66.57 51.86 -36.05
N TYR A 366 65.64 52.59 -35.41
CA TYR A 366 65.34 53.98 -35.73
C TYR A 366 65.87 55.02 -34.73
N SER A 367 66.33 54.61 -33.55
CA SER A 367 67.12 55.45 -32.64
C SER A 367 68.52 54.88 -32.43
N ASP A 368 69.51 55.75 -32.24
CA ASP A 368 70.86 55.39 -31.76
C ASP A 368 71.03 55.63 -30.23
N GLY A 369 70.04 56.27 -29.59
CA GLY A 369 70.02 56.55 -28.15
C GLY A 369 69.56 55.36 -27.29
N PRO A 370 69.42 55.55 -25.96
CA PRO A 370 68.79 54.56 -25.09
C PRO A 370 67.28 54.46 -25.35
N ILE A 371 66.73 53.27 -25.06
CA ILE A 371 65.34 52.88 -25.27
C ILE A 371 64.78 52.40 -23.93
N ASP A 372 63.61 52.89 -23.53
CA ASP A 372 63.01 52.59 -22.23
C ASP A 372 61.75 51.72 -22.41
N ILE A 373 61.75 50.52 -21.82
CA ILE A 373 60.57 49.64 -21.71
C ILE A 373 59.93 49.89 -20.34
N ALA A 374 58.64 50.24 -20.31
CA ALA A 374 57.93 50.57 -19.09
C ALA A 374 56.59 49.81 -18.97
N VAL A 375 56.34 49.19 -17.81
CA VAL A 375 55.11 48.44 -17.52
C VAL A 375 54.45 48.95 -16.25
N THR A 376 53.17 49.31 -16.36
CA THR A 376 52.35 49.87 -15.27
C THR A 376 50.98 49.18 -15.22
N ASN A 377 50.37 49.08 -14.04
CA ASN A 377 49.06 48.45 -13.85
C ASN A 377 48.01 49.46 -13.37
N SER A 378 46.74 49.21 -13.68
CA SER A 378 45.55 49.98 -13.31
C SER A 378 44.49 49.03 -12.72
N GLU A 379 43.39 49.56 -12.17
CA GLU A 379 42.36 48.73 -11.51
C GLU A 379 41.68 47.71 -12.43
N SER A 380 41.64 47.99 -13.75
CA SER A 380 41.07 47.14 -14.79
C SER A 380 42.07 46.60 -15.81
N ASP A 381 43.22 47.27 -16.02
CA ASP A 381 44.08 47.09 -17.19
C ASP A 381 45.58 47.21 -16.87
N VAL A 382 46.41 46.35 -17.49
CA VAL A 382 47.87 46.52 -17.54
C VAL A 382 48.26 47.29 -18.79
N VAL A 383 49.23 48.20 -18.66
CA VAL A 383 49.75 49.07 -19.73
C VAL A 383 51.24 48.83 -19.95
N LEU A 384 51.62 48.50 -21.19
CA LEU A 384 52.98 48.26 -21.65
C LEU A 384 53.41 49.39 -22.61
N ARG A 385 54.60 49.95 -22.42
CA ARG A 385 55.18 51.03 -23.24
C ARG A 385 56.59 50.70 -23.70
N VAL A 386 56.93 51.11 -24.90
CA VAL A 386 58.32 51.19 -25.39
C VAL A 386 58.55 52.61 -25.90
N LEU A 387 59.62 53.25 -25.41
CA LEU A 387 59.98 54.63 -25.73
C LEU A 387 61.37 54.67 -26.35
N ASP A 388 61.52 55.33 -27.50
CA ASP A 388 62.80 55.60 -28.14
C ASP A 388 63.19 57.10 -28.06
N ARG A 389 64.37 57.42 -28.62
CA ARG A 389 64.87 58.79 -28.83
C ARG A 389 65.24 59.00 -30.30
N GLY A 390 64.42 58.47 -31.21
CA GLY A 390 64.57 58.63 -32.66
C GLY A 390 64.03 59.97 -33.16
N PRO A 391 63.92 60.17 -34.49
CA PRO A 391 63.36 61.39 -35.08
C PRO A 391 61.84 61.56 -34.85
N GLY A 392 61.16 60.56 -34.26
CA GLY A 392 59.70 60.56 -34.12
C GLY A 392 58.97 60.23 -35.42
N LEU A 393 57.68 60.58 -35.49
CA LEU A 393 56.81 60.46 -36.66
C LEU A 393 55.93 61.70 -36.76
N GLU A 394 55.73 62.25 -37.96
CA GLU A 394 54.79 63.36 -38.13
C GLU A 394 53.36 62.91 -37.79
N ALA A 395 52.52 63.82 -37.31
CA ALA A 395 51.16 63.51 -36.84
C ALA A 395 50.28 62.85 -37.92
N HIS A 396 50.51 63.14 -39.21
CA HIS A 396 49.81 62.46 -40.32
C HIS A 396 50.37 61.08 -40.66
N GLU A 397 51.65 60.79 -40.37
CA GLU A 397 52.27 59.50 -40.69
C GLU A 397 51.87 58.39 -39.71
N LYS A 398 51.50 58.71 -38.46
CA LYS A 398 51.24 57.71 -37.40
C LYS A 398 50.14 56.72 -37.76
N ASN A 399 49.03 57.20 -38.31
CA ASN A 399 47.93 56.34 -38.76
C ASN A 399 48.30 55.58 -40.04
N GLU A 400 49.20 56.12 -40.86
CA GLU A 400 49.67 55.49 -42.10
C GLU A 400 50.60 54.30 -41.83
N VAL A 401 51.58 54.44 -40.92
CA VAL A 401 52.58 53.39 -40.63
C VAL A 401 52.04 52.18 -39.86
N MET A 402 50.79 52.26 -39.38
CA MET A 402 50.05 51.11 -38.86
C MET A 402 49.46 50.25 -40.00
N GLY A 403 49.39 50.78 -41.22
CA GLY A 403 48.97 50.05 -42.43
C GLY A 403 50.05 49.13 -42.98
N ARG A 404 49.62 47.99 -43.56
CA ARG A 404 50.52 47.01 -44.20
C ARG A 404 51.40 47.66 -45.28
N PHE A 405 52.70 47.39 -45.24
CA PHE A 405 53.75 47.86 -46.17
C PHE A 405 54.02 49.37 -46.19
N LYS A 406 53.36 50.19 -45.34
CA LYS A 406 53.65 51.62 -45.24
C LYS A 406 54.91 51.90 -44.41
N ARG A 407 55.65 52.94 -44.77
CA ARG A 407 56.90 53.38 -44.12
C ARG A 407 56.95 54.91 -44.08
N GLY A 408 57.27 55.48 -42.92
CA GLY A 408 57.46 56.94 -42.75
C GLY A 408 58.74 57.44 -43.44
N LYS A 409 58.79 58.74 -43.78
CA LYS A 409 59.85 59.35 -44.61
C LYS A 409 61.28 59.12 -44.08
N ALA A 410 61.46 59.02 -42.77
CA ALA A 410 62.74 58.73 -42.11
C ALA A 410 63.32 57.32 -42.41
N SER A 411 62.63 56.50 -43.22
CA SER A 411 63.06 55.16 -43.66
C SER A 411 64.10 55.12 -44.77
N ALA A 412 64.39 56.25 -45.45
CA ALA A 412 65.26 56.27 -46.63
C ALA A 412 66.67 55.71 -46.32
N GLY A 413 67.05 54.62 -47.00
CA GLY A 413 68.35 53.96 -46.83
C GLY A 413 68.41 52.82 -45.81
N LYS A 414 67.37 52.59 -44.98
CA LYS A 414 67.32 51.45 -44.03
C LYS A 414 66.52 50.27 -44.60
N VAL A 415 67.07 49.06 -44.52
CA VAL A 415 66.42 47.81 -44.96
C VAL A 415 65.32 47.42 -43.97
N GLY A 416 64.10 47.16 -44.46
CA GLY A 416 62.96 46.77 -43.63
C GLY A 416 61.66 46.65 -44.44
N SER A 417 60.76 45.74 -44.01
CA SER A 417 59.59 45.29 -44.79
C SER A 417 58.33 46.16 -44.68
N GLY A 418 58.27 47.10 -43.73
CA GLY A 418 57.06 47.90 -43.48
C GLY A 418 55.87 47.10 -42.91
N LEU A 419 56.09 45.92 -42.34
CA LEU A 419 55.03 45.06 -41.79
C LEU A 419 54.90 45.09 -40.26
N GLY A 420 55.99 45.33 -39.52
CA GLY A 420 56.04 45.12 -38.06
C GLY A 420 54.94 45.83 -37.26
N LEU A 421 54.73 47.13 -37.47
CA LEU A 421 53.68 47.90 -36.78
C LEU A 421 52.26 47.42 -37.10
N SER A 422 52.01 46.96 -38.34
CA SER A 422 50.70 46.39 -38.72
C SER A 422 50.43 45.02 -38.07
N ILE A 423 51.49 44.26 -37.78
CA ILE A 423 51.39 43.00 -37.02
C ILE A 423 51.12 43.30 -35.53
N VAL A 424 51.83 44.28 -34.95
CA VAL A 424 51.64 44.73 -33.57
C VAL A 424 50.19 45.18 -33.34
N ALA A 425 49.63 46.00 -34.23
CA ALA A 425 48.23 46.43 -34.16
C ALA A 425 47.24 45.23 -34.11
N ARG A 426 47.38 44.27 -35.03
CA ARG A 426 46.51 43.08 -35.12
C ARG A 426 46.64 42.15 -33.91
N VAL A 427 47.82 42.04 -33.29
CA VAL A 427 47.98 41.27 -32.05
C VAL A 427 47.31 41.98 -30.87
N VAL A 428 47.48 43.30 -30.73
CA VAL A 428 46.85 44.07 -29.63
C VAL A 428 45.33 44.02 -29.72
N GLU A 429 44.76 44.21 -30.92
CA GLU A 429 43.32 44.16 -31.18
C GLU A 429 42.71 42.79 -30.84
N ALA A 430 43.34 41.70 -31.28
CA ALA A 430 42.87 40.34 -31.00
C ALA A 430 42.84 40.00 -29.50
N HIS A 431 43.73 40.62 -28.71
CA HIS A 431 43.76 40.51 -27.24
C HIS A 431 42.84 41.51 -26.53
N LYS A 432 41.90 42.13 -27.26
CA LYS A 432 40.96 43.17 -26.79
C LYS A 432 41.65 44.40 -26.20
N GLY A 433 42.89 44.64 -26.61
CA GLY A 433 43.71 45.75 -26.14
C GLY A 433 43.63 47.00 -27.01
N GLN A 434 44.28 48.06 -26.55
CA GLN A 434 44.38 49.34 -27.27
C GLN A 434 45.85 49.70 -27.52
N LEU A 435 46.19 49.97 -28.79
CA LEU A 435 47.50 50.46 -29.23
C LEU A 435 47.44 51.97 -29.52
N THR A 436 48.45 52.73 -29.09
CA THR A 436 48.54 54.18 -29.33
C THR A 436 49.99 54.63 -29.58
N LEU A 437 50.20 55.46 -30.61
CA LEU A 437 51.49 56.09 -30.91
C LEU A 437 51.49 57.55 -30.43
N LYS A 438 52.44 57.92 -29.57
CA LYS A 438 52.56 59.26 -28.95
C LYS A 438 53.96 59.83 -29.17
N ASP A 439 54.07 61.16 -29.25
CA ASP A 439 55.37 61.83 -29.25
C ASP A 439 55.95 61.91 -27.83
N ARG A 440 57.27 61.97 -27.74
CA ARG A 440 58.00 62.22 -26.50
C ARG A 440 58.48 63.68 -26.48
N SER A 441 58.28 64.38 -25.37
CA SER A 441 58.58 65.83 -25.22
C SER A 441 60.06 66.21 -25.35
N GLU A 442 60.95 65.23 -25.31
CA GLU A 442 62.41 65.36 -25.51
C GLU A 442 62.86 64.85 -26.90
N GLY A 443 61.93 64.51 -27.79
CA GLY A 443 62.18 63.76 -29.02
C GLY A 443 62.08 62.24 -28.82
N GLY A 444 61.75 61.54 -29.91
CA GLY A 444 61.47 60.10 -29.96
C GLY A 444 59.98 59.73 -29.97
N LEU A 445 59.72 58.46 -30.22
CA LEU A 445 58.38 57.85 -30.29
C LEU A 445 58.07 57.05 -29.01
N ASN A 446 56.81 57.04 -28.59
CA ASN A 446 56.28 56.23 -27.49
C ASN A 446 55.14 55.33 -28.00
N VAL A 447 55.30 54.02 -27.88
CA VAL A 447 54.35 52.99 -28.33
C VAL A 447 53.68 52.37 -27.10
N GLU A 448 52.38 52.64 -26.89
CA GLU A 448 51.60 52.24 -25.70
C GLU A 448 50.54 51.17 -26.04
N MET A 449 50.43 50.12 -25.21
CA MET A 449 49.55 48.93 -25.37
C MET A 449 48.83 48.60 -24.04
N LYS A 450 47.58 48.08 -24.03
CA LYS A 450 46.74 47.88 -22.79
C LYS A 450 45.89 46.59 -22.77
N PHE A 451 45.65 45.90 -21.62
CA PHE A 451 44.91 44.59 -21.50
C PHE A 451 44.31 44.23 -20.08
N PRO A 452 43.19 43.44 -19.90
CA PRO A 452 42.40 43.27 -18.61
C PRO A 452 42.42 41.90 -17.80
N MET A 453 41.69 41.76 -16.64
CA MET A 453 41.78 40.64 -15.60
C MET A 453 40.46 40.08 -14.85
N PRO A 454 40.45 38.91 -14.10
CA PRO A 454 39.24 38.19 -13.52
C PRO A 454 39.22 37.68 -11.98
N LYS A 455 38.15 37.00 -11.43
CA LYS A 455 37.90 36.56 -9.97
C LYS A 455 36.97 35.27 -9.71
N ASN A 456 36.94 34.55 -8.53
CA ASN A 456 36.01 33.38 -8.17
C ASN A 456 35.93 32.82 -6.66
N HIS A 457 34.96 31.93 -6.19
CA HIS A 457 34.82 31.24 -4.80
C HIS A 457 33.94 29.89 -4.63
N LEU A 458 33.54 29.34 -3.41
CA LEU A 458 33.23 27.88 -3.02
C LEU A 458 32.15 27.46 -1.87
N THR A 459 31.89 26.12 -1.57
CA THR A 459 31.31 25.32 -0.36
C THR A 459 29.75 25.08 -0.03
N GLN A 460 29.16 24.20 0.89
CA GLN A 460 29.30 22.74 1.40
C GLN A 460 28.24 22.17 2.52
N TRP A 461 27.93 20.81 2.63
CA TRP A 461 27.27 19.90 3.71
C TRP A 461 25.71 19.92 4.12
N SER A 462 24.98 19.07 4.95
CA SER A 462 25.13 17.90 5.96
C SER A 462 23.85 16.93 6.24
N TRP A 463 23.71 16.17 7.40
CA TRP A 463 22.72 15.04 7.81
C TRP A 463 22.29 14.99 9.37
N VAL A 464 21.55 14.10 10.16
CA VAL A 464 20.51 12.94 10.21
C VAL A 464 20.14 12.47 11.71
N VAL A 465 19.00 11.74 12.13
CA VAL A 465 18.76 10.84 13.38
C VAL A 465 17.27 10.31 13.75
N GLY A 466 17.01 9.34 14.72
CA GLY A 466 15.68 8.78 15.29
C GLY A 466 15.73 7.92 16.64
N VAL A 467 14.63 7.32 17.27
CA VAL A 467 14.61 6.42 18.55
C VAL A 467 13.26 5.63 18.97
N ALA A 468 13.19 4.82 20.10
CA ALA A 468 12.10 3.84 20.62
C ALA A 468 11.54 4.06 22.12
N LEU A 469 10.84 3.22 22.99
CA LEU A 469 10.72 1.74 23.37
C LEU A 469 9.63 1.36 24.51
N ALA A 470 9.25 0.05 24.76
CA ALA A 470 8.63 -0.68 25.98
C ALA A 470 7.06 -0.73 26.29
N VAL A 471 6.32 -1.46 27.22
CA VAL A 471 6.44 -2.32 28.50
C VAL A 471 5.16 -3.27 28.79
N SER A 472 5.11 -4.30 29.73
CA SER A 472 3.88 -5.06 30.24
C SER A 472 3.96 -5.88 31.62
N LEU A 473 2.85 -6.45 32.21
CA LEU A 473 2.72 -7.21 33.54
C LEU A 473 1.43 -8.14 33.75
N ILE A 474 1.24 -8.88 34.88
CA ILE A 474 0.27 -10.05 35.11
C ILE A 474 -0.46 -10.10 36.53
N PRO A 475 -1.68 -10.72 36.73
CA PRO A 475 -2.46 -10.86 38.00
C PRO A 475 -2.59 -12.30 38.65
N MET A 476 -3.65 -12.61 39.46
CA MET A 476 -3.81 -13.76 40.39
C MET A 476 -5.29 -14.21 40.67
N VAL A 477 -5.55 -15.43 41.20
CA VAL A 477 -6.79 -16.27 41.10
C VAL A 477 -7.48 -16.68 42.45
N SER A 478 -8.74 -17.17 42.44
CA SER A 478 -9.58 -17.68 43.56
C SER A 478 -10.25 -19.09 43.34
N PRO A 479 -11.10 -19.66 44.25
CA PRO A 479 -11.37 -21.13 44.30
C PRO A 479 -12.78 -21.65 43.88
N LEU A 480 -12.87 -22.99 43.76
CA LEU A 480 -13.81 -23.78 42.92
C LEU A 480 -15.11 -24.31 43.57
N ALA A 481 -16.07 -24.70 42.71
CA ALA A 481 -17.23 -25.55 42.98
C ALA A 481 -16.95 -27.06 42.76
N ALA A 482 -17.96 -27.89 42.48
CA ALA A 482 -17.93 -29.36 42.72
C ALA A 482 -17.79 -30.20 41.44
N SER A 483 -16.62 -30.13 40.79
CA SER A 483 -16.29 -30.83 39.54
C SER A 483 -16.05 -32.35 39.69
N THR A 484 -16.46 -33.13 38.69
CA THR A 484 -15.98 -34.51 38.45
C THR A 484 -14.62 -34.48 37.75
N ARG A 485 -13.63 -35.22 38.27
CA ARG A 485 -12.24 -35.20 37.79
C ARG A 485 -11.87 -36.48 37.04
N TYR A 486 -11.51 -36.34 35.77
CA TYR A 486 -11.00 -37.40 34.90
C TYR A 486 -9.47 -37.24 34.77
N PRO A 487 -8.66 -38.04 35.49
CA PRO A 487 -7.20 -37.89 35.50
C PRO A 487 -6.58 -38.17 34.13
N ALA A 488 -5.44 -37.54 33.83
CA ALA A 488 -4.67 -37.79 32.62
C ALA A 488 -4.19 -39.26 32.53
N LEU A 489 -4.06 -39.78 31.31
CA LEU A 489 -3.50 -41.12 31.04
C LEU A 489 -1.95 -41.11 31.08
N ASP A 490 -1.32 -39.95 30.90
CA ASP A 490 0.11 -39.70 31.11
C ASP A 490 0.27 -38.63 32.21
N GLU A 491 0.69 -39.08 33.41
CA GLU A 491 0.88 -38.22 34.59
C GLU A 491 2.17 -37.37 34.55
N THR A 492 2.98 -37.43 33.48
CA THR A 492 4.33 -36.80 33.51
C THR A 492 4.32 -35.27 33.54
N SER A 493 3.32 -34.62 32.95
CA SER A 493 3.04 -33.18 33.04
C SER A 493 1.58 -32.91 32.64
N PRO A 494 0.58 -33.18 33.50
CA PRO A 494 -0.82 -33.03 33.14
C PRO A 494 -1.19 -31.55 32.94
N THR A 495 -1.88 -31.24 31.85
CA THR A 495 -2.58 -29.97 31.65
C THR A 495 -4.07 -30.17 31.86
N VAL A 496 -4.74 -29.28 32.59
CA VAL A 496 -6.17 -29.39 32.89
C VAL A 496 -6.98 -28.74 31.76
N LEU A 497 -8.10 -29.35 31.39
CA LEU A 497 -9.17 -28.75 30.58
C LEU A 497 -10.46 -28.71 31.42
N THR A 498 -11.01 -27.53 31.62
CA THR A 498 -12.19 -27.32 32.47
C THR A 498 -13.44 -27.13 31.62
N ILE A 499 -14.38 -28.06 31.70
CA ILE A 499 -15.63 -28.07 30.93
C ILE A 499 -16.82 -27.95 31.89
N VAL A 500 -17.68 -26.96 31.68
CA VAL A 500 -18.96 -26.83 32.41
C VAL A 500 -20.10 -27.13 31.45
N GLY A 501 -21.01 -28.04 31.78
CA GLY A 501 -22.04 -28.46 30.82
C GLY A 501 -23.30 -29.10 31.39
N VAL A 502 -24.26 -29.34 30.50
CA VAL A 502 -25.63 -29.79 30.84
C VAL A 502 -25.93 -31.23 30.43
N THR A 503 -24.91 -31.98 30.02
CA THR A 503 -25.03 -33.38 29.61
C THR A 503 -24.70 -34.28 30.79
N ASP A 504 -25.55 -35.27 31.08
CA ASP A 504 -25.35 -36.20 32.19
C ASP A 504 -23.94 -36.80 32.13
N THR A 505 -23.22 -36.72 33.25
CA THR A 505 -21.80 -37.10 33.38
C THR A 505 -21.49 -38.48 32.78
N PRO A 506 -22.33 -39.54 32.93
CA PRO A 506 -22.08 -40.85 32.29
C PRO A 506 -22.13 -40.84 30.76
N LEU A 507 -23.00 -40.01 30.14
CA LEU A 507 -23.06 -39.88 28.67
C LEU A 507 -21.87 -39.07 28.16
N PHE A 508 -21.50 -37.99 28.85
CA PHE A 508 -20.39 -37.14 28.44
C PHE A 508 -19.01 -37.78 28.68
N ALA A 509 -18.90 -38.73 29.62
CA ALA A 509 -17.69 -39.51 29.87
C ALA A 509 -17.10 -40.14 28.60
N HIS A 510 -17.93 -40.64 27.67
CA HIS A 510 -17.43 -41.24 26.41
C HIS A 510 -16.71 -40.25 25.49
N PHE A 511 -17.10 -38.97 25.49
CA PHE A 511 -16.34 -37.93 24.78
C PHE A 511 -15.00 -37.66 25.47
N ILE A 512 -14.99 -37.59 26.81
CA ILE A 512 -13.77 -37.39 27.60
C ILE A 512 -12.80 -38.57 27.41
N GLU A 513 -13.27 -39.81 27.52
CA GLU A 513 -12.47 -41.03 27.33
C GLU A 513 -11.81 -41.07 25.94
N ARG A 514 -12.56 -40.75 24.87
CA ARG A 514 -12.03 -40.73 23.50
C ARG A 514 -11.07 -39.56 23.29
N PHE A 515 -11.36 -38.38 23.85
CA PHE A 515 -10.47 -37.23 23.81
C PHE A 515 -9.13 -37.51 24.51
N GLN A 516 -9.15 -38.09 25.72
CA GLN A 516 -7.93 -38.46 26.45
C GLN A 516 -7.13 -39.57 25.75
N GLN A 517 -7.75 -40.47 24.97
CA GLN A 517 -7.00 -41.42 24.13
C GLN A 517 -6.20 -40.74 23.01
N LEU A 518 -6.62 -39.56 22.55
CA LEU A 518 -5.91 -38.74 21.56
C LEU A 518 -4.95 -37.74 22.23
N HIS A 519 -5.28 -37.29 23.44
CA HIS A 519 -4.55 -36.30 24.24
C HIS A 519 -4.23 -36.86 25.65
N PRO A 520 -3.35 -37.87 25.78
CA PRO A 520 -3.15 -38.62 27.03
C PRO A 520 -2.65 -37.76 28.20
N GLN A 521 -1.96 -36.65 27.92
CA GLN A 521 -1.47 -35.69 28.91
C GLN A 521 -2.54 -34.71 29.42
N VAL A 522 -3.79 -34.80 28.97
CA VAL A 522 -4.87 -33.88 29.40
C VAL A 522 -5.71 -34.52 30.50
N GLU A 523 -5.83 -33.80 31.61
CA GLU A 523 -6.78 -34.07 32.69
C GLU A 523 -8.05 -33.25 32.42
N VAL A 524 -9.24 -33.83 32.57
CA VAL A 524 -10.51 -33.10 32.32
C VAL A 524 -11.28 -32.93 33.62
N HIS A 525 -11.71 -31.71 33.91
CA HIS A 525 -12.62 -31.39 35.01
C HIS A 525 -13.98 -31.09 34.38
N TYR A 526 -15.00 -31.91 34.69
CA TYR A 526 -16.36 -31.71 34.21
C TYR A 526 -17.29 -31.32 35.35
N GLU A 527 -17.92 -30.15 35.26
CA GLU A 527 -19.02 -29.76 36.16
C GLU A 527 -20.36 -29.87 35.44
N GLU A 528 -21.29 -30.62 36.02
CA GLU A 528 -22.64 -30.83 35.49
C GLU A 528 -23.61 -29.83 36.13
N MET A 529 -24.26 -29.00 35.30
CA MET A 529 -25.20 -27.96 35.72
C MET A 529 -26.49 -27.99 34.89
N ALA A 530 -27.59 -27.47 35.45
CA ALA A 530 -28.80 -27.20 34.67
C ALA A 530 -28.61 -25.98 33.76
N SER A 531 -29.22 -26.02 32.56
CA SER A 531 -28.93 -25.05 31.47
C SER A 531 -29.19 -23.57 31.78
N LEU A 532 -30.20 -23.25 32.60
CA LEU A 532 -30.47 -21.87 33.03
C LEU A 532 -29.54 -21.42 34.16
N PRO A 533 -29.38 -22.18 35.27
CA PRO A 533 -28.36 -21.87 36.29
C PRO A 533 -26.92 -21.76 35.77
N LEU A 534 -26.55 -22.50 34.73
CA LEU A 534 -25.25 -22.35 34.05
C LEU A 534 -25.11 -20.97 33.40
N TYR A 535 -26.14 -20.50 32.70
CA TYR A 535 -26.17 -19.18 32.06
C TYR A 535 -26.17 -18.04 33.09
N GLU A 536 -26.95 -18.18 34.16
CA GLU A 536 -27.01 -17.23 35.27
C GLU A 536 -25.66 -17.15 36.01
N ALA A 537 -25.09 -18.29 36.40
CA ALA A 537 -23.79 -18.35 37.08
C ALA A 537 -22.64 -17.79 36.22
N PHE A 538 -22.71 -17.96 34.90
CA PHE A 538 -21.75 -17.37 33.97
C PHE A 538 -21.82 -15.84 33.95
N LEU A 539 -23.03 -15.26 33.88
CA LEU A 539 -23.22 -13.80 33.89
C LEU A 539 -22.85 -13.15 35.22
N ASP A 540 -23.18 -13.81 36.34
CA ASP A 540 -22.84 -13.34 37.69
C ASP A 540 -21.35 -13.51 38.05
N GLY A 541 -20.55 -14.16 37.18
CA GLY A 541 -19.15 -14.47 37.44
C GLY A 541 -18.94 -15.46 38.58
N THR A 542 -19.91 -16.36 38.80
CA THR A 542 -19.91 -17.39 39.85
C THR A 542 -19.72 -18.82 39.31
N ILE A 543 -19.70 -18.99 37.98
CA ILE A 543 -19.17 -20.18 37.32
C ILE A 543 -17.70 -20.41 37.70
N ILE A 544 -17.22 -21.65 37.54
CA ILE A 544 -15.84 -22.04 37.80
C ILE A 544 -14.82 -21.07 37.15
N GLU A 545 -13.96 -20.48 38.01
CA GLU A 545 -12.79 -19.69 37.59
C GLU A 545 -11.81 -20.62 36.85
N GLY A 546 -11.42 -20.23 35.63
CA GLY A 546 -10.68 -21.11 34.71
C GLY A 546 -11.54 -22.07 33.87
N THR A 547 -12.84 -21.79 33.69
CA THR A 547 -13.68 -22.52 32.71
C THR A 547 -13.19 -22.28 31.28
N ASP A 548 -12.81 -23.37 30.59
CA ASP A 548 -12.23 -23.33 29.24
C ASP A 548 -13.27 -23.55 28.13
N LEU A 549 -14.30 -24.35 28.41
CA LEU A 549 -15.33 -24.71 27.45
C LEU A 549 -16.69 -24.82 28.16
N ILE A 550 -17.74 -24.32 27.51
CA ILE A 550 -19.11 -24.39 28.01
C ILE A 550 -19.97 -25.17 27.00
N ILE A 551 -20.85 -26.06 27.49
CA ILE A 551 -21.67 -26.97 26.68
C ILE A 551 -23.14 -26.96 27.13
N SER A 552 -24.06 -26.53 26.27
CA SER A 552 -25.50 -26.48 26.60
C SER A 552 -26.42 -26.99 25.47
N SER A 553 -27.55 -27.58 25.84
CA SER A 553 -28.69 -27.87 24.96
C SER A 553 -29.69 -26.70 24.85
N ALA A 554 -29.57 -25.69 25.72
CA ALA A 554 -30.25 -24.40 25.58
C ALA A 554 -29.39 -23.49 24.68
N SER A 555 -29.38 -23.82 23.39
CA SER A 555 -28.47 -23.22 22.40
C SER A 555 -28.80 -21.77 22.05
N ASP A 556 -30.01 -21.32 22.37
CA ASP A 556 -30.41 -19.91 22.42
C ASP A 556 -29.62 -19.11 23.47
N LEU A 557 -29.49 -19.64 24.70
CA LEU A 557 -28.70 -19.01 25.76
C LEU A 557 -27.21 -18.93 25.39
N GLN A 558 -26.67 -19.94 24.69
CA GLN A 558 -25.29 -19.93 24.18
C GLN A 558 -25.10 -18.88 23.07
N VAL A 559 -26.05 -18.78 22.13
CA VAL A 559 -26.09 -17.72 21.12
C VAL A 559 -26.19 -16.34 21.78
N LYS A 560 -26.95 -16.18 22.88
CA LYS A 560 -26.97 -14.92 23.63
C LYS A 560 -25.63 -14.59 24.27
N LEU A 561 -24.93 -15.54 24.91
CA LEU A 561 -23.60 -15.27 25.47
C LEU A 561 -22.57 -14.89 24.39
N ALA A 562 -22.60 -15.53 23.22
CA ALA A 562 -21.75 -15.15 22.09
C ALA A 562 -22.14 -13.78 21.47
N ASN A 563 -23.43 -13.44 21.45
CA ASN A 563 -23.92 -12.14 21.02
C ASN A 563 -23.50 -11.01 21.97
N ASP A 564 -23.59 -11.26 23.27
CA ASP A 564 -23.36 -10.26 24.32
C ASP A 564 -21.89 -9.91 24.54
N GLY A 565 -20.99 -10.69 23.95
CA GLY A 565 -19.55 -10.41 23.93
C GLY A 565 -18.66 -11.48 24.55
N TYR A 566 -19.20 -12.60 25.05
CA TYR A 566 -18.46 -13.51 25.93
C TYR A 566 -17.74 -14.67 25.25
N ALA A 567 -18.12 -15.05 24.02
CA ALA A 567 -17.50 -16.15 23.28
C ALA A 567 -16.29 -15.70 22.46
N LEU A 568 -15.29 -16.58 22.36
CA LEU A 568 -14.10 -16.45 21.52
C LEU A 568 -14.36 -17.07 20.14
N ALA A 569 -13.96 -16.38 19.07
CA ALA A 569 -14.06 -16.91 17.71
C ALA A 569 -12.90 -17.89 17.40
N TYR A 570 -13.20 -19.02 16.75
CA TYR A 570 -12.23 -20.04 16.37
C TYR A 570 -12.55 -20.72 15.03
N ASP A 571 -11.65 -20.57 14.06
CA ASP A 571 -11.75 -21.23 12.75
C ASP A 571 -11.27 -22.69 12.82
N SER A 572 -12.10 -23.58 13.35
CA SER A 572 -11.83 -25.02 13.36
C SER A 572 -11.72 -25.60 11.93
N PRO A 573 -10.72 -26.44 11.62
CA PRO A 573 -10.58 -27.11 10.33
C PRO A 573 -11.78 -27.99 9.93
N TYR A 574 -12.64 -28.39 10.87
CA TYR A 574 -13.81 -29.23 10.60
C TYR A 574 -15.08 -28.44 10.23
N LEU A 575 -15.07 -27.10 10.36
CA LEU A 575 -16.23 -26.24 10.03
C LEU A 575 -16.81 -26.49 8.65
N GLY A 576 -15.98 -26.76 7.63
CA GLY A 576 -16.43 -27.02 6.26
C GLY A 576 -17.17 -28.35 6.04
N ALA A 577 -17.31 -29.19 7.07
CA ALA A 577 -18.13 -30.41 7.06
C ALA A 577 -19.41 -30.29 7.93
N LEU A 578 -19.51 -29.22 8.73
CA LEU A 578 -20.63 -28.95 9.62
C LEU A 578 -21.75 -28.23 8.84
N PRO A 579 -23.04 -28.55 9.01
CA PRO A 579 -24.12 -27.83 8.33
C PRO A 579 -24.23 -26.36 8.76
N ASP A 580 -24.54 -25.45 7.83
CA ASP A 580 -24.68 -24.00 8.06
C ASP A 580 -25.59 -23.62 9.26
N TRP A 581 -26.59 -24.44 9.58
CA TRP A 581 -27.50 -24.20 10.71
C TRP A 581 -26.90 -24.55 12.08
N ALA A 582 -25.85 -25.38 12.09
CA ALA A 582 -25.25 -25.97 13.28
C ALA A 582 -23.99 -25.22 13.77
N HIS A 583 -23.66 -24.04 13.24
CA HIS A 583 -22.65 -23.15 13.83
C HIS A 583 -23.03 -21.68 13.68
N TRP A 584 -22.53 -20.83 14.58
CA TRP A 584 -22.77 -19.39 14.50
C TRP A 584 -21.49 -18.61 14.74
N ARG A 585 -21.13 -17.77 13.75
CA ARG A 585 -20.03 -16.78 13.78
C ARG A 585 -18.62 -17.34 14.09
N ASN A 586 -18.48 -18.66 14.03
CA ASN A 586 -17.33 -19.42 14.55
C ASN A 586 -17.07 -19.12 16.05
N GLU A 587 -18.09 -18.63 16.76
CA GLU A 587 -18.09 -18.37 18.20
C GLU A 587 -18.92 -19.44 18.96
N VAL A 588 -19.91 -20.05 18.31
CA VAL A 588 -20.74 -21.15 18.85
C VAL A 588 -20.79 -22.32 17.86
N PHE A 589 -20.58 -23.54 18.34
CA PHE A 589 -20.48 -24.76 17.52
C PHE A 589 -21.47 -25.82 17.99
N GLY A 590 -22.32 -26.32 17.11
CA GLY A 590 -23.13 -27.50 17.32
C GLY A 590 -22.36 -28.79 17.04
N PHE A 591 -22.58 -29.84 17.81
CA PHE A 591 -21.91 -31.14 17.63
C PHE A 591 -22.85 -32.36 17.76
N THR A 592 -24.17 -32.17 17.92
CA THR A 592 -25.13 -33.27 18.11
C THR A 592 -26.39 -33.12 17.25
N PHE A 593 -27.13 -34.22 17.06
CA PHE A 593 -28.36 -34.26 16.25
C PHE A 593 -29.49 -34.89 17.07
N GLU A 594 -30.14 -34.09 17.91
CA GLU A 594 -31.08 -34.56 18.93
C GLU A 594 -32.53 -34.17 18.57
N PRO A 595 -33.35 -35.12 18.11
CA PRO A 595 -34.76 -34.85 17.83
C PRO A 595 -35.57 -34.70 19.12
N ALA A 596 -36.55 -33.81 19.13
CA ALA A 596 -37.63 -33.84 20.10
C ALA A 596 -38.60 -34.98 19.73
N VAL A 597 -38.77 -35.95 20.62
CA VAL A 597 -39.58 -37.15 20.37
C VAL A 597 -40.72 -37.28 21.37
N THR A 598 -41.75 -38.04 20.98
CA THR A 598 -42.74 -38.55 21.91
C THR A 598 -42.33 -39.96 22.36
N ILE A 599 -42.37 -40.23 23.66
CA ILE A 599 -42.17 -41.56 24.23
C ILE A 599 -43.48 -42.08 24.83
N TYR A 600 -43.69 -43.39 24.84
CA TYR A 600 -44.85 -43.99 25.51
C TYR A 600 -44.50 -45.32 26.16
N ASN A 601 -45.33 -45.75 27.12
CA ASN A 601 -45.22 -47.06 27.74
C ASN A 601 -46.13 -48.07 26.99
N PRO A 602 -45.58 -49.18 26.46
CA PRO A 602 -46.33 -50.11 25.62
C PRO A 602 -47.37 -50.96 26.37
N ASP A 603 -47.31 -51.06 27.71
CA ASP A 603 -48.34 -51.71 28.53
C ASP A 603 -49.57 -50.80 28.76
N LEU A 604 -49.48 -49.51 28.41
CA LEU A 604 -50.48 -48.48 28.71
C LEU A 604 -51.13 -47.84 27.47
N VAL A 605 -50.43 -47.84 26.35
CA VAL A 605 -50.92 -47.35 25.05
C VAL A 605 -50.60 -48.42 24.00
N ALA A 606 -51.63 -48.99 23.37
CA ALA A 606 -51.44 -49.98 22.32
C ALA A 606 -50.87 -49.33 21.06
N ALA A 607 -50.05 -50.05 20.29
CA ALA A 607 -49.30 -49.51 19.14
C ALA A 607 -50.19 -48.85 18.06
N GLU A 608 -51.45 -49.28 17.95
CA GLU A 608 -52.47 -48.73 17.05
C GLU A 608 -53.14 -47.45 17.56
N GLU A 609 -53.04 -47.15 18.87
CA GLU A 609 -53.55 -45.92 19.50
C GLU A 609 -52.51 -44.81 19.57
N VAL A 610 -51.24 -45.12 19.29
CA VAL A 610 -50.11 -44.19 19.45
C VAL A 610 -50.24 -43.00 18.49
N PRO A 611 -50.27 -41.76 18.99
CA PRO A 611 -50.34 -40.58 18.15
C PRO A 611 -49.00 -40.38 17.42
N ARG A 612 -49.06 -40.13 16.11
CA ARG A 612 -47.88 -39.96 15.24
C ARG A 612 -47.67 -38.54 14.76
N THR A 613 -48.59 -37.63 15.04
CA THR A 613 -48.50 -36.19 14.73
C THR A 613 -48.99 -35.38 15.92
N HIS A 614 -48.52 -34.13 16.03
CA HIS A 614 -48.91 -33.20 17.09
C HIS A 614 -50.43 -33.00 17.15
N LEU A 615 -51.07 -33.00 15.98
CA LEU A 615 -52.52 -32.96 15.84
C LEU A 615 -53.21 -34.20 16.43
N THR A 616 -52.74 -35.41 16.09
CA THR A 616 -53.32 -36.66 16.64
C THR A 616 -53.07 -36.81 18.14
N LEU A 617 -51.98 -36.26 18.68
CA LEU A 617 -51.73 -36.22 20.12
C LEU A 617 -52.76 -35.33 20.82
N ALA A 618 -52.96 -34.10 20.33
CA ALA A 618 -53.99 -33.20 20.87
C ALA A 618 -55.39 -33.85 20.81
N GLU A 619 -55.74 -34.49 19.70
CA GLU A 619 -57.03 -35.16 19.51
C GLU A 619 -57.22 -36.38 20.42
N LEU A 620 -56.17 -37.17 20.67
CA LEU A 620 -56.19 -38.29 21.62
C LEU A 620 -56.46 -37.81 23.04
N LEU A 621 -55.76 -36.75 23.48
CA LEU A 621 -55.92 -36.18 24.82
C LEU A 621 -57.27 -35.48 24.99
N GLU A 622 -57.75 -34.77 23.96
CA GLU A 622 -59.10 -34.18 23.95
C GLU A 622 -60.22 -35.22 23.98
N ALA A 623 -60.03 -36.39 23.36
CA ALA A 623 -61.04 -37.45 23.29
C ALA A 623 -61.04 -38.39 24.51
N GLN A 624 -59.87 -38.67 25.08
CA GLN A 624 -59.69 -39.65 26.16
C GLN A 624 -59.18 -39.02 27.48
N ALA A 625 -59.56 -37.77 27.76
CA ALA A 625 -59.02 -36.99 28.88
C ALA A 625 -59.03 -37.72 30.24
N GLU A 626 -60.10 -38.45 30.57
CA GLU A 626 -60.20 -39.23 31.83
C GLU A 626 -59.20 -40.40 31.92
N ARG A 627 -58.75 -40.97 30.79
CA ARG A 627 -57.72 -42.02 30.75
C ARG A 627 -56.32 -41.44 30.99
N PHE A 628 -56.11 -40.19 30.60
CA PHE A 628 -54.80 -39.54 30.54
C PHE A 628 -54.56 -38.44 31.60
N SER A 629 -55.59 -38.07 32.38
CA SER A 629 -55.50 -37.13 33.50
C SER A 629 -54.39 -37.54 34.48
N GLY A 630 -53.38 -36.67 34.66
CA GLY A 630 -52.21 -36.92 35.49
C GLY A 630 -51.26 -38.01 34.95
N ARG A 631 -51.34 -38.38 33.66
CA ARG A 631 -50.53 -39.45 33.04
C ARG A 631 -49.75 -39.03 31.79
N ILE A 632 -49.80 -37.76 31.43
CA ILE A 632 -48.98 -37.16 30.37
C ILE A 632 -47.93 -36.28 31.04
N SER A 633 -46.72 -36.22 30.48
CA SER A 633 -45.71 -35.26 30.92
C SER A 633 -44.97 -34.60 29.77
N THR A 634 -44.47 -33.39 30.02
CA THR A 634 -43.60 -32.62 29.13
C THR A 634 -42.71 -31.72 29.99
N TYR A 635 -41.85 -30.93 29.36
CA TYR A 635 -41.00 -29.98 30.08
C TYR A 635 -41.79 -28.92 30.84
N ASP A 636 -41.33 -28.60 32.05
CA ASP A 636 -41.59 -27.30 32.67
C ASP A 636 -40.75 -26.25 31.92
N ILE A 637 -41.42 -25.44 31.11
CA ILE A 637 -40.76 -24.43 30.27
C ILE A 637 -40.37 -23.15 31.04
N ALA A 638 -40.79 -22.99 32.29
CA ALA A 638 -40.30 -21.90 33.14
C ALA A 638 -38.94 -22.27 33.75
N LEU A 639 -38.76 -23.54 34.15
CA LEU A 639 -37.55 -24.07 34.77
C LEU A 639 -36.51 -24.63 33.78
N SER A 640 -36.94 -25.18 32.64
CA SER A 640 -36.06 -25.88 31.69
C SER A 640 -35.78 -25.02 30.45
N GLY A 641 -34.52 -24.57 30.29
CA GLY A 641 -34.10 -23.78 29.12
C GLY A 641 -34.32 -24.51 27.79
N VAL A 642 -33.97 -25.80 27.72
CA VAL A 642 -34.23 -26.62 26.52
C VAL A 642 -35.73 -26.85 26.28
N GLY A 643 -36.53 -26.97 27.35
CA GLY A 643 -37.99 -27.06 27.24
C GLY A 643 -38.60 -25.78 26.69
N TYR A 644 -38.16 -24.63 27.17
CA TYR A 644 -38.53 -23.32 26.66
C TYR A 644 -38.16 -23.14 25.18
N LEU A 645 -36.93 -23.50 24.81
CA LEU A 645 -36.44 -23.43 23.44
C LEU A 645 -37.32 -24.28 22.49
N LEU A 646 -37.61 -25.53 22.84
CA LEU A 646 -38.48 -26.40 22.03
C LEU A 646 -39.89 -25.80 21.90
N ALA A 647 -40.51 -25.35 23.00
CA ALA A 647 -41.85 -24.75 22.96
C ALA A 647 -41.92 -23.45 22.14
N ALA A 648 -40.89 -22.59 22.23
CA ALA A 648 -40.82 -21.36 21.45
C ALA A 648 -40.63 -21.62 19.94
N GLN A 649 -39.87 -22.68 19.58
CA GLN A 649 -39.71 -23.10 18.18
C GLN A 649 -40.99 -23.78 17.65
N ASP A 650 -41.65 -24.63 18.45
CA ASP A 650 -42.97 -25.19 18.13
C ASP A 650 -43.99 -24.09 17.83
N GLN A 651 -44.07 -23.05 18.68
CA GLN A 651 -44.95 -21.89 18.45
C GLN A 651 -44.67 -21.19 17.11
N MET A 652 -43.40 -21.12 16.70
CA MET A 652 -42.98 -20.45 15.45
C MET A 652 -43.38 -21.25 14.20
N ILE A 653 -43.30 -22.58 14.24
CA ILE A 653 -43.52 -23.44 13.06
C ILE A 653 -44.93 -24.08 13.01
N SER A 654 -45.63 -24.20 14.14
CA SER A 654 -46.85 -25.00 14.28
C SER A 654 -48.02 -24.20 14.83
N SER A 655 -49.03 -23.98 13.98
CA SER A 655 -50.33 -23.44 14.39
C SER A 655 -51.11 -24.37 15.35
N THR A 656 -50.63 -25.59 15.59
CA THR A 656 -51.24 -26.56 16.51
C THR A 656 -50.71 -26.42 17.95
N PHE A 657 -49.59 -25.73 18.18
CA PHE A 657 -48.93 -25.62 19.49
C PHE A 657 -49.89 -25.27 20.64
N TRP A 658 -50.65 -24.17 20.52
CA TRP A 658 -51.59 -23.75 21.57
C TRP A 658 -52.80 -24.69 21.74
N ARG A 659 -53.21 -25.44 20.70
CA ARG A 659 -54.21 -26.51 20.84
C ARG A 659 -53.63 -27.66 21.67
N LEU A 660 -52.40 -28.06 21.40
CA LEU A 660 -51.71 -29.12 22.15
C LEU A 660 -51.46 -28.71 23.61
N ALA A 661 -51.06 -27.45 23.87
CA ALA A 661 -50.99 -26.91 25.23
C ALA A 661 -52.35 -26.94 25.95
N THR A 662 -53.43 -26.57 25.26
CA THR A 662 -54.81 -26.67 25.79
C THR A 662 -55.20 -28.12 26.09
N ALA A 663 -54.75 -29.08 25.28
CA ALA A 663 -54.96 -30.50 25.51
C ALA A 663 -54.17 -31.01 26.73
N PHE A 664 -52.95 -30.53 26.98
CA PHE A 664 -52.18 -30.84 28.19
C PHE A 664 -52.87 -30.32 29.47
N GLY A 665 -53.35 -29.07 29.48
CA GLY A 665 -54.11 -28.52 30.60
C GLY A 665 -55.43 -29.24 30.88
N ARG A 666 -56.02 -29.83 29.84
CA ARG A 666 -57.25 -30.65 29.95
C ARG A 666 -57.01 -32.08 30.48
N VAL A 667 -55.75 -32.52 30.59
CA VAL A 667 -55.35 -33.82 31.14
C VAL A 667 -54.40 -33.70 32.32
N ASP A 668 -54.40 -32.56 33.01
CA ASP A 668 -53.63 -32.31 34.24
C ASP A 668 -52.15 -32.75 34.10
N ALA A 669 -51.53 -32.43 32.95
CA ALA A 669 -50.22 -32.96 32.59
C ALA A 669 -49.12 -32.57 33.60
N GLU A 670 -48.22 -33.50 33.92
CA GLU A 670 -47.08 -33.25 34.79
C GLU A 670 -45.98 -32.48 34.05
N PHE A 671 -45.53 -31.36 34.60
CA PHE A 671 -44.40 -30.60 34.06
C PHE A 671 -43.10 -30.96 34.80
N SER A 672 -42.01 -31.14 34.06
CA SER A 672 -40.74 -31.64 34.61
C SER A 672 -39.51 -30.87 34.13
N GLY A 673 -38.52 -30.67 35.00
CA GLY A 673 -37.31 -29.93 34.65
C GLY A 673 -36.35 -30.67 33.68
N SER A 674 -36.40 -32.01 33.61
CA SER A 674 -35.40 -32.81 32.89
C SER A 674 -35.98 -34.05 32.18
N SER A 675 -35.38 -34.42 31.04
CA SER A 675 -35.75 -35.63 30.28
C SER A 675 -35.67 -36.93 31.12
N PRO A 676 -34.62 -37.18 31.95
CA PRO A 676 -34.57 -38.38 32.80
C PRO A 676 -35.76 -38.58 33.73
N ALA A 677 -36.38 -37.50 34.26
CA ALA A 677 -37.54 -37.61 35.14
C ALA A 677 -38.82 -38.02 34.38
N ILE A 678 -39.00 -37.51 33.16
CA ILE A 678 -40.08 -37.91 32.25
C ILE A 678 -39.89 -39.38 31.82
N LEU A 679 -38.66 -39.74 31.39
CA LEU A 679 -38.29 -41.09 30.97
C LEU A 679 -38.51 -42.13 32.06
N ASN A 680 -38.08 -41.85 33.29
CA ASN A 680 -38.32 -42.74 34.44
C ASN A 680 -39.84 -42.91 34.66
N GLY A 681 -40.61 -41.82 34.68
CA GLY A 681 -42.06 -41.89 34.90
C GLY A 681 -42.81 -42.71 33.84
N VAL A 682 -42.38 -42.69 32.58
CA VAL A 682 -42.97 -43.53 31.51
C VAL A 682 -42.48 -44.97 31.62
N ALA A 683 -41.18 -45.22 31.86
CA ALA A 683 -40.64 -46.57 32.03
C ALA A 683 -41.23 -47.32 33.24
N GLU A 684 -41.53 -46.61 34.32
CA GLU A 684 -42.17 -47.12 35.54
C GLU A 684 -43.70 -47.36 35.38
N GLY A 685 -44.29 -46.96 34.25
CA GLY A 685 -45.74 -47.07 34.00
C GLY A 685 -46.60 -46.10 34.83
N ARG A 686 -45.99 -45.09 35.47
CA ARG A 686 -46.68 -44.01 36.16
C ARG A 686 -47.37 -43.11 35.13
N LEU A 687 -46.56 -42.59 34.21
CA LEU A 687 -46.99 -41.88 33.00
C LEU A 687 -47.28 -42.88 31.87
N ALA A 688 -48.22 -42.52 31.00
CA ALA A 688 -48.51 -43.26 29.77
C ALA A 688 -47.68 -42.74 28.58
N LEU A 689 -47.40 -41.43 28.53
CA LEU A 689 -46.73 -40.76 27.42
C LEU A 689 -45.94 -39.53 27.91
N GLY A 690 -44.76 -39.31 27.32
CA GLY A 690 -43.93 -38.12 27.47
C GLY A 690 -43.77 -37.39 26.14
N PHE A 691 -43.99 -36.07 26.10
CA PHE A 691 -43.89 -35.23 24.91
C PHE A 691 -42.62 -34.36 24.93
N ASN A 692 -42.09 -34.01 23.74
CA ASN A 692 -40.85 -33.25 23.53
C ASN A 692 -39.65 -33.72 24.39
N VAL A 693 -39.55 -35.03 24.65
CA VAL A 693 -38.40 -35.64 25.31
C VAL A 693 -37.22 -35.64 24.34
N LEU A 694 -35.99 -35.48 24.83
CA LEU A 694 -34.80 -35.53 23.98
C LEU A 694 -34.57 -36.97 23.50
N GLY A 695 -34.57 -37.15 22.17
CA GLY A 695 -34.47 -38.46 21.53
C GLY A 695 -33.22 -39.22 21.93
N SER A 696 -32.09 -38.54 22.07
CA SER A 696 -30.82 -39.08 22.57
C SER A 696 -30.96 -39.87 23.87
N TYR A 697 -31.59 -39.27 24.88
CA TYR A 697 -31.87 -39.92 26.16
C TYR A 697 -32.87 -41.06 26.02
N ALA A 698 -33.89 -40.92 25.16
CA ALA A 698 -34.85 -41.98 24.91
C ALA A 698 -34.20 -43.19 24.22
N PHE A 699 -33.34 -42.96 23.23
CA PHE A 699 -32.57 -43.99 22.52
C PHE A 699 -31.63 -44.73 23.49
N ALA A 700 -30.85 -43.99 24.29
CA ALA A 700 -29.97 -44.57 25.30
C ALA A 700 -30.73 -45.43 26.33
N ARG A 701 -31.81 -44.89 26.93
CA ARG A 701 -32.62 -45.66 27.89
C ARG A 701 -33.33 -46.86 27.28
N LYS A 702 -33.72 -46.79 25.99
CA LYS A 702 -34.28 -47.95 25.28
C LYS A 702 -33.22 -49.02 25.01
N ALA A 703 -31.98 -48.63 24.68
CA ALA A 703 -30.86 -49.55 24.54
C ALA A 703 -30.46 -50.23 25.87
N GLU A 704 -30.62 -49.54 27.01
CA GLU A 704 -30.52 -50.11 28.36
C GLU A 704 -31.66 -51.09 28.72
N GLY A 705 -32.71 -51.17 27.89
CA GLY A 705 -33.86 -52.06 28.10
C GLY A 705 -34.98 -51.47 28.96
N ALA A 706 -35.08 -50.14 29.09
CA ALA A 706 -36.23 -49.51 29.71
C ALA A 706 -37.53 -49.81 28.95
N ASN A 707 -38.66 -49.94 29.67
CA ASN A 707 -39.97 -50.26 29.11
C ASN A 707 -40.62 -49.03 28.44
N ILE A 708 -40.01 -48.55 27.36
CA ILE A 708 -40.43 -47.38 26.59
C ILE A 708 -40.38 -47.68 25.09
N GLU A 709 -41.33 -47.13 24.37
CA GLU A 709 -41.33 -47.04 22.91
C GLU A 709 -41.31 -45.58 22.45
N ILE A 710 -40.76 -45.35 21.26
CA ILE A 710 -40.33 -44.02 20.80
C ILE A 710 -40.99 -43.68 19.46
N VAL A 711 -41.48 -42.45 19.35
CA VAL A 711 -42.15 -41.89 18.18
C VAL A 711 -41.42 -40.61 17.76
N VAL A 712 -40.71 -40.68 16.65
CA VAL A 712 -40.37 -39.50 15.86
C VAL A 712 -41.63 -39.10 15.07
N PRO A 713 -42.13 -37.85 15.17
CA PRO A 713 -43.39 -37.49 14.54
C PRO A 713 -43.37 -37.57 13.00
N ASP A 714 -44.51 -37.90 12.43
CA ASP A 714 -44.76 -38.04 10.98
C ASP A 714 -45.23 -36.73 10.31
N ASP A 715 -45.39 -35.63 11.06
CA ASP A 715 -45.69 -34.28 10.55
C ASP A 715 -44.44 -33.39 10.47
N TYR A 716 -43.81 -33.09 11.62
CA TYR A 716 -42.52 -32.42 11.69
C TYR A 716 -41.75 -32.86 12.94
N VAL A 717 -40.43 -32.78 12.92
CA VAL A 717 -39.60 -33.03 14.10
C VAL A 717 -38.62 -31.88 14.31
N LEU A 718 -38.72 -31.23 15.47
CA LEU A 718 -37.69 -30.28 15.91
C LEU A 718 -36.39 -31.06 16.19
N VAL A 719 -35.28 -30.59 15.64
CA VAL A 719 -33.94 -31.13 15.95
C VAL A 719 -33.10 -30.04 16.55
N LEU A 720 -32.61 -30.26 17.77
CA LEU A 720 -31.60 -29.41 18.38
C LEU A 720 -30.21 -29.98 18.15
N THR A 721 -29.21 -29.10 18.19
CA THR A 721 -27.83 -29.46 18.50
C THR A 721 -27.51 -28.91 19.88
N ARG A 722 -26.85 -29.72 20.73
CA ARG A 722 -26.04 -29.18 21.83
C ARG A 722 -24.99 -28.28 21.19
N SER A 723 -24.82 -27.12 21.79
CA SER A 723 -23.85 -26.14 21.35
C SER A 723 -22.76 -25.99 22.41
N MET A 724 -21.55 -25.73 21.93
CA MET A 724 -20.38 -25.43 22.75
C MET A 724 -19.79 -24.09 22.34
N PHE A 725 -19.23 -23.36 23.31
CA PHE A 725 -18.42 -22.17 23.04
C PHE A 725 -17.23 -22.08 23.99
N ILE A 726 -16.18 -21.40 23.54
CA ILE A 726 -14.97 -21.10 24.32
C ILE A 726 -15.14 -19.70 24.91
N PRO A 727 -15.14 -19.51 26.25
CA PRO A 727 -15.16 -18.17 26.83
C PRO A 727 -13.93 -17.34 26.44
N GLN A 728 -14.07 -16.02 26.28
CA GLN A 728 -12.92 -15.12 26.09
C GLN A 728 -11.98 -15.07 27.32
N THR A 729 -12.42 -15.60 28.45
CA THR A 729 -11.67 -15.74 29.71
C THR A 729 -11.06 -17.14 29.90
N ALA A 730 -11.05 -18.01 28.88
CA ALA A 730 -10.52 -19.38 28.97
C ALA A 730 -8.99 -19.44 29.09
N ASP A 731 -8.48 -19.84 30.25
CA ASP A 731 -7.04 -19.93 30.56
C ASP A 731 -6.29 -20.93 29.66
N HIS A 732 -6.95 -22.04 29.29
CA HIS A 732 -6.43 -23.08 28.41
C HIS A 732 -7.19 -23.12 27.08
N THR A 733 -7.42 -21.94 26.50
CA THR A 733 -7.98 -21.69 25.16
C THR A 733 -7.53 -22.70 24.09
N ASP A 734 -6.25 -23.11 24.04
CA ASP A 734 -5.77 -24.06 23.02
C ASP A 734 -6.18 -25.52 23.28
N LEU A 735 -6.47 -25.91 24.52
CA LEU A 735 -7.11 -27.20 24.83
C LEU A 735 -8.61 -27.15 24.53
N ALA A 736 -9.28 -26.02 24.79
CA ALA A 736 -10.68 -25.82 24.42
C ALA A 736 -10.89 -25.94 22.91
N LYS A 737 -10.00 -25.33 22.11
CA LYS A 737 -9.93 -25.51 20.65
C LYS A 737 -9.72 -26.97 20.27
N ALA A 738 -8.78 -27.66 20.91
CA ALA A 738 -8.53 -29.09 20.64
C ALA A 738 -9.76 -29.97 20.95
N PHE A 739 -10.56 -29.62 21.97
CA PHE A 739 -11.81 -30.33 22.26
C PHE A 739 -12.91 -30.01 21.24
N VAL A 740 -13.05 -28.75 20.80
CA VAL A 740 -13.94 -28.37 19.69
C VAL A 740 -13.56 -29.13 18.41
N ASP A 741 -12.28 -29.16 18.07
CA ASP A 741 -11.76 -29.93 16.93
C ASP A 741 -12.03 -31.42 17.08
N PHE A 742 -11.82 -32.01 18.26
CA PHE A 742 -12.16 -33.41 18.52
C PHE A 742 -13.66 -33.68 18.34
N ALA A 743 -14.53 -32.88 18.96
CA ALA A 743 -15.98 -33.07 18.91
C ALA A 743 -16.55 -32.93 17.49
N LEU A 744 -15.96 -32.07 16.65
CA LEU A 744 -16.30 -31.90 15.22
C LEU A 744 -15.54 -32.86 14.29
N SER A 745 -14.51 -33.55 14.77
CA SER A 745 -13.79 -34.55 13.98
C SER A 745 -14.61 -35.83 13.76
N PRO A 746 -14.25 -36.67 12.77
CA PRO A 746 -14.85 -38.00 12.62
C PRO A 746 -14.78 -38.88 13.89
N ASP A 747 -13.76 -38.70 14.74
CA ASP A 747 -13.63 -39.42 16.01
C ASP A 747 -14.68 -38.98 17.04
N GLY A 748 -14.93 -37.68 17.18
CA GLY A 748 -15.97 -37.16 18.09
C GLY A 748 -17.38 -37.41 17.56
N GLN A 749 -17.60 -37.27 16.26
CA GLN A 749 -18.88 -37.58 15.63
C GLN A 749 -19.19 -39.08 15.65
N ALA A 750 -18.20 -39.97 15.63
CA ALA A 750 -18.40 -41.40 15.88
C ALA A 750 -18.80 -41.70 17.33
N VAL A 751 -18.36 -40.90 18.31
CA VAL A 751 -18.86 -41.01 19.71
C VAL A 751 -20.32 -40.53 19.80
N ALA A 752 -20.68 -39.47 19.08
CA ALA A 752 -22.05 -38.95 18.98
C ALA A 752 -23.01 -39.95 18.30
N ALA A 753 -22.59 -40.57 17.20
CA ALA A 753 -23.36 -41.58 16.45
C ALA A 753 -23.28 -43.01 17.02
N GLY A 754 -22.46 -43.22 18.05
CA GLY A 754 -22.22 -44.52 18.68
C GLY A 754 -22.78 -44.58 20.11
N PRO A 755 -21.94 -44.81 21.14
CA PRO A 755 -22.39 -45.22 22.47
C PRO A 755 -23.21 -44.17 23.23
N THR A 756 -23.12 -42.89 22.85
CA THR A 756 -23.84 -41.80 23.55
C THR A 756 -25.25 -41.56 23.04
N ALA A 757 -25.58 -42.08 21.86
CA ALA A 757 -26.83 -41.81 21.11
C ALA A 757 -27.20 -40.31 20.98
N LEU A 758 -26.25 -39.37 21.16
CA LEU A 758 -26.52 -37.94 20.98
C LEU A 758 -26.78 -37.55 19.52
N GLY A 759 -26.46 -38.43 18.57
CA GLY A 759 -26.64 -38.20 17.15
C GLY A 759 -25.47 -37.43 16.53
N SER A 760 -24.87 -37.93 15.46
CA SER A 760 -23.91 -37.12 14.69
C SER A 760 -24.64 -36.02 13.89
N VAL A 761 -24.12 -34.79 13.98
CA VAL A 761 -24.60 -33.63 13.21
C VAL A 761 -23.90 -33.51 11.85
N ILE A 762 -22.75 -34.17 11.67
CA ILE A 762 -22.03 -34.18 10.39
C ILE A 762 -22.59 -35.27 9.47
N PRO A 763 -23.12 -34.92 8.28
CA PRO A 763 -23.72 -35.89 7.36
C PRO A 763 -22.74 -36.97 6.88
N ASN A 764 -23.25 -38.17 6.65
CA ASN A 764 -22.52 -39.38 6.24
C ASN A 764 -21.52 -39.91 7.29
N THR A 765 -21.76 -39.64 8.58
CA THR A 765 -20.99 -40.26 9.68
C THR A 765 -21.39 -41.72 9.86
N ASP A 766 -20.41 -42.63 9.91
CA ASP A 766 -20.62 -44.04 10.25
C ASP A 766 -21.07 -44.20 11.72
N GLY A 767 -22.26 -44.76 11.93
CA GLY A 767 -22.79 -45.09 13.26
C GLY A 767 -24.25 -45.54 13.22
N GLU A 768 -24.79 -45.96 14.36
CA GLU A 768 -26.22 -46.29 14.52
C GLU A 768 -27.08 -45.02 14.60
N TRP A 769 -26.54 -43.97 15.21
CA TRP A 769 -27.20 -42.70 15.45
C TRP A 769 -26.62 -41.60 14.54
N SER A 770 -26.57 -41.85 13.23
CA SER A 770 -26.28 -40.79 12.24
C SER A 770 -27.51 -39.90 12.02
N SER A 771 -27.31 -38.65 11.56
CA SER A 771 -28.43 -37.75 11.23
C SER A 771 -29.44 -38.38 10.26
N GLU A 772 -28.97 -39.16 9.30
CA GLU A 772 -29.76 -39.87 8.29
C GLU A 772 -30.53 -41.06 8.87
N THR A 773 -29.92 -41.80 9.80
CA THR A 773 -30.59 -42.94 10.46
C THR A 773 -31.67 -42.43 11.42
N ILE A 774 -31.39 -41.35 12.16
CA ILE A 774 -32.36 -40.67 13.01
C ILE A 774 -33.50 -40.07 12.14
N ALA A 775 -33.18 -39.46 11.00
CA ALA A 775 -34.17 -38.97 10.05
C ALA A 775 -35.12 -40.07 9.55
N ALA A 776 -34.60 -41.27 9.31
CA ALA A 776 -35.37 -42.41 8.80
C ALA A 776 -36.33 -43.05 9.83
N LEU A 777 -36.28 -42.66 11.11
CA LEU A 777 -37.19 -43.15 12.15
C LEU A 777 -38.62 -42.59 12.03
N GLY A 778 -38.79 -41.43 11.38
CA GLY A 778 -40.07 -40.77 11.16
C GLY A 778 -40.33 -40.46 9.68
N ARG A 779 -41.50 -39.88 9.38
CA ARG A 779 -41.84 -39.36 8.04
C ARG A 779 -42.01 -37.84 8.00
N GLY A 780 -41.95 -37.19 9.15
CA GLY A 780 -42.11 -35.74 9.28
C GLY A 780 -40.95 -34.96 8.67
N VAL A 781 -41.19 -33.68 8.40
CA VAL A 781 -40.13 -32.78 7.93
C VAL A 781 -39.21 -32.44 9.11
N ILE A 782 -37.91 -32.70 8.99
CA ILE A 782 -36.92 -32.24 9.98
C ILE A 782 -36.87 -30.71 9.96
N GLN A 783 -37.04 -30.12 11.14
CA GLN A 783 -36.93 -28.69 11.41
C GLN A 783 -35.74 -28.50 12.36
N PRO A 784 -34.52 -28.33 11.83
CA PRO A 784 -33.37 -28.08 12.66
C PRO A 784 -33.46 -26.66 13.25
N ILE A 785 -33.10 -26.49 14.51
CA ILE A 785 -33.10 -25.20 15.20
C ILE A 785 -31.79 -24.47 14.84
N PRO A 786 -31.80 -23.41 14.00
CA PRO A 786 -30.58 -22.80 13.50
C PRO A 786 -29.93 -21.91 14.55
N LEU A 787 -28.61 -22.05 14.74
CA LEU A 787 -27.84 -21.18 15.61
C LEU A 787 -27.68 -19.80 14.95
N GLY A 788 -28.34 -18.78 15.50
CA GLY A 788 -28.24 -17.41 14.98
C GLY A 788 -29.22 -16.42 15.61
N PRO A 789 -29.27 -15.16 15.11
CA PRO A 789 -29.95 -14.06 15.80
C PRO A 789 -31.45 -14.25 16.00
N GLY A 790 -32.10 -15.13 15.22
CA GLY A 790 -33.50 -15.51 15.44
C GLY A 790 -33.76 -16.10 16.84
N LEU A 791 -32.78 -16.77 17.45
CA LEU A 791 -32.90 -17.30 18.81
C LEU A 791 -32.89 -16.22 19.90
N LEU A 792 -32.32 -15.03 19.61
CA LEU A 792 -32.35 -13.89 20.53
C LEU A 792 -33.77 -13.35 20.71
N VAL A 793 -34.66 -13.53 19.73
CA VAL A 793 -36.06 -13.08 19.80
C VAL A 793 -36.86 -13.90 20.80
N SER A 794 -36.62 -15.21 20.90
CA SER A 794 -37.21 -16.04 21.96
C SER A 794 -36.71 -15.67 23.36
N LEU A 795 -35.56 -14.99 23.47
CA LEU A 795 -34.98 -14.54 24.74
C LEU A 795 -35.28 -13.07 25.09
N ASP A 796 -36.12 -12.39 24.29
CA ASP A 796 -36.69 -11.09 24.65
C ASP A 796 -37.52 -11.21 25.94
N THR A 797 -37.26 -10.34 26.91
CA THR A 797 -37.82 -10.43 28.26
C THR A 797 -39.35 -10.39 28.26
N LEU A 798 -39.93 -9.45 27.50
CA LEU A 798 -41.38 -9.23 27.45
C LEU A 798 -42.09 -10.38 26.71
N ARG A 799 -41.54 -10.82 25.57
CA ARG A 799 -42.02 -11.98 24.81
C ARG A 799 -41.94 -13.26 25.64
N ARG A 800 -40.83 -13.49 26.34
CA ARG A 800 -40.65 -14.67 27.21
C ARG A 800 -41.63 -14.66 28.37
N GLN A 801 -41.79 -13.53 29.06
CA GLN A 801 -42.77 -13.38 30.14
C GLN A 801 -44.19 -13.72 29.63
N ARG A 802 -44.64 -13.05 28.56
CA ARG A 802 -45.98 -13.27 27.97
C ARG A 802 -46.19 -14.72 27.52
N PHE A 803 -45.17 -15.36 26.95
CA PHE A 803 -45.24 -16.76 26.53
C PHE A 803 -45.45 -17.70 27.73
N LEU A 804 -44.71 -17.48 28.82
CA LEU A 804 -44.83 -18.26 30.06
C LEU A 804 -46.17 -18.01 30.77
N GLU A 805 -46.64 -16.76 30.84
CA GLU A 805 -47.95 -16.40 31.40
C GLU A 805 -49.10 -17.05 30.60
N THR A 806 -49.07 -16.93 29.27
CA THR A 806 -50.07 -17.54 28.37
C THR A 806 -50.06 -19.07 28.49
N TRP A 807 -48.87 -19.68 28.54
CA TRP A 807 -48.74 -21.12 28.80
C TRP A 807 -49.35 -21.49 30.15
N GLN A 808 -49.00 -20.78 31.22
CA GLN A 808 -49.48 -21.08 32.58
C GLN A 808 -51.01 -20.95 32.70
N GLU A 809 -51.65 -19.95 32.07
CA GLU A 809 -53.12 -19.82 32.03
C GLU A 809 -53.80 -20.97 31.25
N ILE A 810 -53.14 -21.47 30.20
CA ILE A 810 -53.66 -22.54 29.35
C ILE A 810 -53.49 -23.92 30.02
N VAL A 811 -52.34 -24.19 30.65
CA VAL A 811 -52.02 -25.52 31.20
C VAL A 811 -52.38 -25.72 32.67
N SER A 812 -52.67 -24.66 33.43
CA SER A 812 -53.10 -24.80 34.83
C SER A 812 -54.48 -25.46 34.94
N PRO A 813 -54.71 -26.38 35.91
CA PRO A 813 -56.02 -26.99 36.12
C PRO A 813 -57.13 -25.96 36.35
N LYS A 814 -58.23 -26.10 35.59
CA LYS A 814 -59.37 -25.18 35.65
C LYS A 814 -60.42 -25.72 36.62
N ASN A 815 -60.44 -25.12 37.83
CA ASN A 815 -61.37 -25.42 38.93
C ASN A 815 -62.84 -25.19 38.55
#